data_AF-A0A2Z4IXE8-F1
#
_entry.id   AF-A0A2Z4IXE8-F1
#
_cell.length_a   1.000
_cell.length_b   1.000
_cell.length_c   1.000
_cell.angle_alpha   90.00
_cell.angle_beta   90.00
_cell.angle_gamma   90.00
#
_symmetry.space_group_name_H-M   'P 1'
#
loop_
_entity.id
_entity.type
_entity.pdbx_description
1 polymer ?
#
loop_
_entity_poly.entity_id
_entity_poly.type
_entity_poly.pdbx_seq_one_letter_code
_entity_poly.pdbx_strand_id
1 'polypeptide(L)'
;MDSDGTRETRGTHANPVPRPAGPPAMPAMPPRPQGGPPAAERTPAAVTDWLNEPRPVTRPGIWRFGYRLPKAARAAERLSPVTVVGVLVPLAVALVLWSLWRRGSFPYQWALLRVFTPDDWWWGGTLASPKGMQGQEAKVVYDGAFFLLLVYVMGRLGSWADIVRHVVARREQPARAGLAALGALAVLSLVFPTAFPGVGWDALPVVAPLFSLVVLITGGYDVFTSAWLTDALYAAITLLVLWPFARLGGWLPLVRTWLAARGAAARDREPEPAAEQPPARWPELREAGQYEAADVLTREAAAGRMNDVDCARLSHAWTRARGDGRTAAFTEAVLRHGGAALTHPSGARDLPGRATRHDVLAGQVRIGRWAEGERTPLAYGGVGAALGPETLGTSLLVVGPSGAGKSRRVIAPVVESLALQALTGRCAVVAVSAAGTPLGPDSAFDVVVRVGDPASVHDLDPYADSDDPDEAAAFLAEALAGDLENVGAQRAATALAQLLGPYRAAHGVFPTLPVLRELLEGEPSAVAALREALTDDRHAGMRRELDARLRQRGAAGDPGPELADRLALLDRPVFAAFFGAGDDTIRPFSLRAVAHHPLRVRIDLPAQGHEEAARQITRLVLAQFAAVLRDSGRRHFACLVLDDATGAVTTESVRRIQRLRSQNAGVVLALRSMADVPDSLHGPLYGAVGCRMALSGVTTWDGSRFAAAWGTEWVETRDVAQHTVFADQPMTRAIHALRKLVTGKAVTTEAVTVRQVERERWSASELAHGVPPGHAVLSLTDVTGEHAPPLLVDLRE
;
A
#
# COMPACT_ATOMS: atom_id res chain seq x y z
N MET A 1 -25.61 -79.65 12.59
CA MET A 1 -24.18 -79.34 12.72
C MET A 1 -24.00 -78.68 14.06
N ASP A 2 -23.45 -79.47 14.96
CA ASP A 2 -23.11 -79.24 16.37
C ASP A 2 -22.23 -78.01 16.56
N SER A 3 -22.14 -77.28 17.67
CA SER A 3 -22.79 -77.28 18.99
C SER A 3 -22.22 -76.06 19.72
N ASP A 4 -23.06 -75.35 20.47
CA ASP A 4 -22.71 -74.33 21.45
C ASP A 4 -21.83 -74.89 22.58
N GLY A 5 -20.99 -74.02 23.18
CA GLY A 5 -20.85 -74.01 24.64
C GLY A 5 -19.46 -74.17 25.25
N THR A 6 -19.14 -73.17 26.10
CA THR A 6 -18.67 -73.28 27.50
C THR A 6 -17.20 -73.09 27.89
N ARG A 7 -17.07 -72.17 28.87
CA ARG A 7 -16.26 -72.17 30.11
C ARG A 7 -14.85 -71.54 30.13
N GLU A 8 -14.82 -70.32 30.69
CA GLU A 8 -14.18 -69.97 31.97
C GLU A 8 -13.05 -70.88 32.52
N THR A 9 -11.84 -70.33 32.71
CA THR A 9 -11.33 -69.73 33.97
C THR A 9 -9.79 -69.70 34.05
N ARG A 10 -9.27 -68.50 34.32
CA ARG A 10 -8.29 -68.16 35.37
C ARG A 10 -6.93 -68.91 35.43
N GLY A 11 -5.86 -68.13 35.17
CA GLY A 11 -4.63 -68.18 35.96
C GLY A 11 -3.33 -68.31 35.17
N THR A 12 -2.55 -67.23 35.07
CA THR A 12 -1.10 -67.19 35.42
C THR A 12 -0.51 -65.80 35.18
N HIS A 13 0.40 -65.43 36.09
CA HIS A 13 0.95 -64.10 36.34
C HIS A 13 1.90 -63.56 35.26
N ALA A 14 1.89 -62.23 35.07
CA ALA A 14 3.10 -61.45 34.74
C ALA A 14 2.98 -60.02 35.31
N ASN A 15 4.07 -59.54 35.90
CA ASN A 15 4.23 -58.35 36.74
C ASN A 15 3.90 -57.00 36.08
N PRO A 16 3.40 -56.01 36.85
CA PRO A 16 3.42 -54.59 36.47
C PRO A 16 4.75 -53.92 36.90
N VAL A 17 5.43 -53.27 35.95
CA VAL A 17 6.63 -52.44 36.16
C VAL A 17 6.21 -50.95 36.26
N PRO A 18 6.90 -50.11 37.06
CA PRO A 18 6.32 -48.90 37.68
C PRO A 18 6.32 -47.64 36.79
N ARG A 19 5.42 -46.71 37.13
CA ARG A 19 5.34 -45.35 36.57
C ARG A 19 6.54 -44.47 36.98
N PRO A 20 6.98 -43.52 36.14
CA PRO A 20 8.02 -42.55 36.51
C PRO A 20 7.55 -41.56 37.57
N ALA A 21 8.46 -41.19 38.47
CA ALA A 21 8.26 -40.27 39.59
C ALA A 21 8.03 -38.81 39.12
N GLY A 22 7.13 -38.11 39.81
CA GLY A 22 6.94 -36.67 39.68
C GLY A 22 8.11 -35.87 40.29
N PRO A 23 8.26 -34.58 39.92
CA PRO A 23 9.38 -33.75 40.37
C PRO A 23 9.28 -33.38 41.87
N PRO A 24 10.42 -33.16 42.56
CA PRO A 24 10.45 -32.91 44.00
C PRO A 24 9.99 -31.49 44.38
N ALA A 25 9.39 -31.38 45.58
CA ALA A 25 8.98 -30.13 46.19
C ALA A 25 10.19 -29.30 46.64
N MET A 26 10.24 -28.03 46.25
CA MET A 26 11.26 -27.06 46.67
C MET A 26 10.92 -26.44 48.04
N PRO A 27 11.91 -26.12 48.89
CA PRO A 27 11.69 -25.49 50.19
C PRO A 27 11.33 -24.00 50.06
N ALA A 28 10.48 -23.54 50.98
CA ALA A 28 9.98 -22.16 51.04
C ALA A 28 11.10 -21.14 51.33
N MET A 29 11.25 -20.16 50.44
CA MET A 29 12.13 -18.99 50.64
C MET A 29 11.42 -17.93 51.51
N PRO A 30 12.14 -17.16 52.35
CA PRO A 30 11.58 -16.08 53.14
C PRO A 30 11.19 -14.85 52.29
N PRO A 31 10.27 -13.98 52.77
CA PRO A 31 9.72 -12.89 51.98
C PRO A 31 10.75 -11.79 51.71
N ARG A 32 10.91 -11.41 50.45
CA ARG A 32 11.68 -10.22 50.02
C ARG A 32 10.88 -8.94 50.32
N PRO A 33 11.55 -7.84 50.71
CA PRO A 33 10.89 -6.56 51.01
C PRO A 33 10.23 -5.95 49.76
N GLN A 34 9.00 -5.48 49.94
CA GLN A 34 8.23 -4.72 48.95
C GLN A 34 8.82 -3.32 48.81
N GLY A 35 9.32 -2.99 47.62
CA GLY A 35 9.96 -1.69 47.36
C GLY A 35 10.44 -1.55 45.93
N GLY A 36 9.58 -1.88 44.96
CA GLY A 36 9.75 -1.50 43.55
C GLY A 36 8.43 -0.89 43.07
N PRO A 37 8.44 0.16 42.23
CA PRO A 37 7.20 0.77 41.76
C PRO A 37 6.35 -0.32 41.09
N PRO A 38 5.04 -0.40 41.39
CA PRO A 38 4.20 -1.44 40.85
C PRO A 38 4.27 -1.35 39.32
N ALA A 39 4.59 -2.47 38.68
CA ALA A 39 4.32 -2.65 37.26
C ALA A 39 2.82 -2.40 37.11
N ALA A 40 2.48 -1.26 36.53
CA ALA A 40 1.11 -0.86 36.29
C ALA A 40 0.38 -2.01 35.59
N GLU A 41 -0.57 -2.61 36.29
CA GLU A 41 -1.67 -3.31 35.67
C GLU A 41 -2.18 -2.38 34.57
N ARG A 42 -2.01 -2.80 33.31
CA ARG A 42 -2.44 -2.01 32.16
C ARG A 42 -3.97 -1.97 32.19
N THR A 43 -4.52 -0.97 32.87
CA THR A 43 -5.82 -0.39 32.49
C THR A 43 -5.84 -0.25 30.97
N PRO A 44 -6.96 -0.54 30.28
CA PRO A 44 -7.07 -0.23 28.86
C PRO A 44 -6.59 1.21 28.68
N ALA A 45 -5.57 1.40 27.83
CA ALA A 45 -4.99 2.71 27.60
C ALA A 45 -6.14 3.70 27.41
N ALA A 46 -6.14 4.77 28.19
CA ALA A 46 -7.23 5.73 28.14
C ALA A 46 -7.44 6.12 26.68
N VAL A 47 -8.69 6.26 26.22
CA VAL A 47 -8.98 6.56 24.80
C VAL A 47 -8.24 7.82 24.31
N THR A 48 -7.92 8.72 25.24
CA THR A 48 -7.00 9.84 25.04
C THR A 48 -5.60 9.42 24.58
N ASP A 49 -5.00 8.40 25.19
CA ASP A 49 -3.68 7.87 24.79
C ASP A 49 -3.75 7.22 23.41
N TRP A 50 -4.82 6.45 23.14
CA TRP A 50 -5.06 5.88 21.82
C TRP A 50 -5.24 6.96 20.74
N LEU A 51 -5.95 8.05 21.04
CA LEU A 51 -6.09 9.19 20.13
C LEU A 51 -4.75 9.89 19.86
N ASN A 52 -3.93 10.05 20.90
CA ASN A 52 -2.65 10.75 20.81
C ASN A 52 -1.53 9.92 20.19
N GLU A 53 -1.68 8.58 20.12
CA GLU A 53 -0.64 7.72 19.53
C GLU A 53 -0.40 8.11 18.05
N PRO A 54 0.85 8.33 17.64
CA PRO A 54 1.18 8.72 16.28
C PRO A 54 0.80 7.64 15.26
N ARG A 55 0.25 8.11 14.13
CA ARG A 55 -0.14 7.30 12.96
C ARG A 55 0.50 7.90 11.70
N PRO A 56 1.83 7.75 11.51
CA PRO A 56 2.50 8.30 10.34
C PRO A 56 1.93 7.70 9.05
N VAL A 57 1.96 8.47 7.97
CA VAL A 57 1.67 7.93 6.63
C VAL A 57 2.79 6.98 6.26
N THR A 58 2.43 5.74 5.93
CA THR A 58 3.35 4.64 5.63
C THR A 58 2.94 3.95 4.35
N ARG A 59 3.88 3.15 3.80
CA ARG A 59 3.59 2.23 2.70
C ARG A 59 2.42 1.28 3.04
N PRO A 60 1.72 0.76 2.02
CA PRO A 60 0.59 -0.16 2.20
C PRO A 60 0.98 -1.39 3.01
N GLY A 61 0.07 -1.89 3.83
CA GLY A 61 0.30 -3.11 4.62
C GLY A 61 1.03 -2.92 5.95
N ILE A 62 1.57 -1.74 6.22
CA ILE A 62 2.20 -1.44 7.51
C ILE A 62 1.13 -0.99 8.52
N TRP A 63 1.11 -1.63 9.69
CA TRP A 63 0.29 -1.21 10.81
C TRP A 63 0.74 0.15 11.36
N ARG A 64 -0.10 1.18 11.20
CA ARG A 64 0.26 2.59 11.48
C ARG A 64 0.24 2.94 12.97
N PHE A 65 -0.66 2.35 13.75
CA PHE A 65 -0.81 2.68 15.17
C PHE A 65 0.47 2.37 15.95
N GLY A 66 1.16 3.44 16.40
CA GLY A 66 2.43 3.37 17.11
C GLY A 66 3.62 2.98 16.22
N TYR A 67 3.48 3.08 14.90
CA TYR A 67 4.57 2.75 13.98
C TYR A 67 5.75 3.70 14.15
N ARG A 68 6.94 3.13 14.29
CA ARG A 68 8.20 3.86 14.29
C ARG A 68 9.16 3.20 13.34
N LEU A 69 9.69 3.96 12.38
CA LEU A 69 10.65 3.47 11.41
C LEU A 69 11.86 2.84 12.15
N PRO A 70 12.19 1.55 11.90
CA PRO A 70 13.29 0.87 12.57
C PRO A 70 14.61 1.64 12.45
N LYS A 71 15.42 1.66 13.52
CA LYS A 71 16.69 2.40 13.54
C LYS A 71 17.66 1.97 12.42
N ALA A 72 17.62 0.69 12.02
CA ALA A 72 18.43 0.14 10.93
C ALA A 72 18.03 0.72 9.56
N ALA A 73 16.74 0.93 9.29
CA ALA A 73 16.27 1.58 8.07
C ALA A 73 16.74 3.05 8.00
N ARG A 74 16.75 3.77 9.14
CA ARG A 74 17.35 5.11 9.25
C ARG A 74 18.86 5.15 9.03
N ALA A 75 19.57 4.04 9.28
CA ALA A 75 21.01 3.94 9.07
C ALA A 75 21.37 3.63 7.61
N ALA A 76 20.53 2.89 6.88
CA ALA A 76 20.71 2.62 5.45
C ALA A 76 20.57 3.89 4.58
N GLU A 77 19.89 4.93 5.07
CA GLU A 77 19.90 6.26 4.44
C GLU A 77 21.23 7.02 4.63
N ARG A 78 22.11 6.57 5.53
CA ARG A 78 23.43 7.18 5.71
C ARG A 78 24.37 6.62 4.63
N LEU A 79 24.99 7.56 3.90
CA LEU A 79 25.94 7.31 2.80
C LEU A 79 26.80 6.07 3.05
N SER A 80 26.84 5.17 2.07
CA SER A 80 27.79 4.06 2.09
C SER A 80 29.22 4.62 2.11
N PRO A 81 30.17 4.00 2.82
CA PRO A 81 31.57 4.46 2.89
C PRO A 81 32.23 4.63 1.52
N VAL A 82 31.70 3.94 0.50
CA VAL A 82 32.17 3.93 -0.89
C VAL A 82 32.02 5.31 -1.56
N THR A 83 31.00 6.10 -1.22
CA THR A 83 30.80 7.44 -1.82
C THR A 83 31.81 8.46 -1.31
N VAL A 84 32.31 8.30 -0.08
CA VAL A 84 33.32 9.19 0.52
C VAL A 84 34.69 8.97 -0.13
N VAL A 85 35.04 7.72 -0.43
CA VAL A 85 36.26 7.36 -1.16
C VAL A 85 36.23 7.94 -2.59
N GLY A 86 35.05 8.00 -3.21
CA GLY A 86 34.83 8.57 -4.54
C GLY A 86 35.10 10.09 -4.68
N VAL A 87 35.20 10.83 -3.57
CA VAL A 87 35.55 12.27 -3.57
C VAL A 87 36.98 12.52 -3.09
N LEU A 88 37.47 11.76 -2.12
CA LEU A 88 38.82 11.93 -1.59
C LEU A 88 39.90 11.57 -2.63
N VAL A 89 39.67 10.53 -3.44
CA VAL A 89 40.65 10.08 -4.43
C VAL A 89 40.86 11.11 -5.55
N PRO A 90 39.82 11.63 -6.24
CA PRO A 90 40.00 12.69 -7.25
C PRO A 90 40.59 13.97 -6.66
N LEU A 91 40.23 14.33 -5.41
CA LEU A 91 40.80 15.50 -4.73
C LEU A 91 42.31 15.34 -4.52
N ALA A 92 42.75 14.19 -4.00
CA ALA A 92 44.16 13.91 -3.79
C ALA A 92 44.95 13.91 -5.10
N VAL A 93 44.39 13.31 -6.16
CA VAL A 93 44.98 13.33 -7.51
C VAL A 93 45.08 14.77 -8.04
N ALA A 94 44.03 15.58 -7.89
CA ALA A 94 44.04 16.99 -8.30
C ALA A 94 45.13 17.79 -7.57
N LEU A 95 45.26 17.60 -6.25
CA LEU A 95 46.30 18.29 -5.45
C LEU A 95 47.71 17.89 -5.87
N VAL A 96 47.94 16.61 -6.17
CA VAL A 96 49.24 16.11 -6.66
C VAL A 96 49.55 16.69 -8.04
N LEU A 97 48.61 16.65 -8.98
CA LEU A 97 48.78 17.20 -10.33
C LEU A 97 49.02 18.71 -10.29
N TRP A 98 48.27 19.45 -9.47
CA TRP A 98 48.47 20.88 -9.27
C TRP A 98 49.82 21.21 -8.63
N SER A 99 50.25 20.43 -7.63
CA SER A 99 51.57 20.57 -7.01
C SER A 99 52.71 20.32 -8.00
N LEU A 100 52.58 19.29 -8.85
CA LEU A 100 53.57 18.98 -9.89
C LEU A 100 53.62 20.08 -10.97
N TRP A 101 52.47 20.67 -11.31
CA TRP A 101 52.37 21.81 -12.22
C TRP A 101 53.10 23.04 -11.66
N ARG A 102 52.80 23.45 -10.41
CA ARG A 102 53.48 24.60 -9.78
C ARG A 102 55.00 24.42 -9.64
N ARG A 103 55.48 23.18 -9.46
CA ARG A 103 56.92 22.86 -9.35
C ARG A 103 57.62 22.79 -10.71
N GLY A 104 56.91 22.96 -11.81
CA GLY A 104 57.49 22.91 -13.14
C GLY A 104 57.89 21.50 -13.60
N SER A 105 57.38 20.45 -12.96
CA SER A 105 57.82 19.06 -13.16
C SER A 105 57.13 18.35 -14.33
N PHE A 106 56.20 19.02 -15.03
CA PHE A 106 55.53 18.46 -16.19
C PHE A 106 56.40 18.54 -17.45
N PRO A 107 56.63 17.43 -18.16
CA PRO A 107 57.32 17.46 -19.44
C PRO A 107 56.49 18.27 -20.45
N TYR A 108 57.15 19.16 -21.19
CA TYR A 108 56.52 20.01 -22.22
C TYR A 108 55.41 20.96 -21.73
N GLN A 109 55.35 21.25 -20.42
CA GLN A 109 54.30 22.10 -19.83
C GLN A 109 54.08 23.43 -20.56
N TRP A 110 55.14 24.06 -21.09
CA TRP A 110 55.09 25.35 -21.78
C TRP A 110 55.01 25.24 -23.31
N ALA A 111 55.04 24.03 -23.87
CA ALA A 111 55.05 23.82 -25.31
C ALA A 111 53.76 24.31 -25.97
N LEU A 112 52.61 24.07 -25.33
CA LEU A 112 51.31 24.54 -25.84
C LEU A 112 51.24 26.07 -25.84
N LEU A 113 51.73 26.71 -24.77
CA LEU A 113 51.74 28.18 -24.66
C LEU A 113 52.55 28.84 -25.78
N ARG A 114 53.69 28.24 -26.15
CA ARG A 114 54.55 28.76 -27.23
C ARG A 114 53.92 28.62 -28.62
N VAL A 115 53.10 27.59 -28.86
CA VAL A 115 52.38 27.43 -30.14
C VAL A 115 51.36 28.56 -30.35
N PHE A 116 50.78 29.06 -29.27
CA PHE A 116 49.73 30.09 -29.32
C PHE A 116 50.24 31.52 -29.04
N THR A 117 51.53 31.73 -28.74
CA THR A 117 52.11 33.05 -28.44
C THR A 117 53.27 33.40 -29.38
N PRO A 118 53.46 34.68 -29.75
CA PRO A 118 54.59 35.08 -30.60
C PRO A 118 55.96 34.75 -29.97
N ASP A 119 56.92 34.31 -30.79
CA ASP A 119 58.28 33.97 -30.32
C ASP A 119 59.01 35.18 -29.69
N ASP A 120 58.64 36.41 -30.07
CA ASP A 120 59.22 37.66 -29.55
C ASP A 120 58.96 37.91 -28.05
N TRP A 121 58.03 37.17 -27.44
CA TRP A 121 57.69 37.30 -26.02
C TRP A 121 58.65 36.51 -25.11
N TRP A 122 59.52 35.70 -25.69
CA TRP A 122 60.37 34.73 -24.98
C TRP A 122 61.86 34.95 -25.30
N TRP A 123 62.75 34.68 -24.34
CA TRP A 123 64.19 34.65 -24.61
C TRP A 123 64.59 33.38 -25.36
N GLY A 124 65.27 33.54 -26.50
CA GLY A 124 65.75 32.43 -27.33
C GLY A 124 66.64 31.46 -26.54
N GLY A 125 66.35 30.16 -26.64
CA GLY A 125 67.15 29.09 -26.03
C GLY A 125 66.71 28.60 -24.64
N THR A 126 65.68 29.21 -24.02
CA THR A 126 65.07 28.69 -22.78
C THR A 126 63.60 28.32 -23.00
N LEU A 127 63.12 27.27 -22.34
CA LEU A 127 61.78 26.70 -22.59
C LEU A 127 60.61 27.59 -22.14
N ALA A 128 60.83 28.65 -21.33
CA ALA A 128 59.78 29.59 -20.90
C ALA A 128 60.29 30.78 -20.04
N SER A 129 61.38 31.46 -20.41
CA SER A 129 61.78 32.70 -19.71
C SER A 129 61.14 33.90 -20.41
N PRO A 130 60.24 34.65 -19.75
CA PRO A 130 59.56 35.79 -20.37
C PRO A 130 60.57 36.91 -20.65
N LYS A 131 60.52 37.47 -21.86
CA LYS A 131 61.38 38.59 -22.29
C LYS A 131 60.81 39.95 -21.88
N GLY A 132 59.50 40.02 -21.72
CA GLY A 132 58.77 41.21 -21.30
C GLY A 132 57.45 40.87 -20.62
N MET A 133 56.68 41.90 -20.30
CA MET A 133 55.40 41.83 -19.61
C MET A 133 54.40 40.87 -20.27
N GLN A 134 54.33 40.86 -21.61
CA GLN A 134 53.41 40.03 -22.37
C GLN A 134 53.65 38.53 -22.13
N GLY A 135 54.91 38.10 -22.06
CA GLY A 135 55.26 36.70 -21.77
C GLY A 135 54.99 36.32 -20.32
N GLN A 136 55.17 37.25 -19.38
CA GLN A 136 54.90 37.03 -17.96
C GLN A 136 53.39 36.89 -17.70
N GLU A 137 52.57 37.77 -18.27
CA GLU A 137 51.11 37.70 -18.13
C GLU A 137 50.53 36.47 -18.85
N ALA A 138 51.04 36.11 -20.03
CA ALA A 138 50.61 34.91 -20.76
C ALA A 138 50.85 33.62 -19.94
N LYS A 139 51.93 33.57 -19.15
CA LYS A 139 52.22 32.46 -18.24
C LYS A 139 51.16 32.34 -17.15
N VAL A 140 50.76 33.46 -16.54
CA VAL A 140 49.73 33.51 -15.49
C VAL A 140 48.37 33.09 -16.04
N VAL A 141 48.00 33.54 -17.25
CA VAL A 141 46.76 33.11 -17.93
C VAL A 141 46.76 31.59 -18.16
N TYR A 142 47.88 31.03 -18.60
CA TYR A 142 48.02 29.60 -18.88
C TYR A 142 47.93 28.74 -17.61
N ASP A 143 48.53 29.17 -16.51
CA ASP A 143 48.40 28.52 -15.21
C ASP A 143 46.94 28.51 -14.73
N GLY A 144 46.21 29.61 -14.93
CA GLY A 144 44.77 29.69 -14.66
C GLY A 144 43.93 28.76 -15.53
N ALA A 145 44.24 28.67 -16.83
CA ALA A 145 43.53 27.80 -17.76
C ALA A 145 43.73 26.31 -17.41
N PHE A 146 44.95 25.90 -17.06
CA PHE A 146 45.22 24.53 -16.61
C PHE A 146 44.50 24.22 -15.29
N PHE A 147 44.49 25.15 -14.33
CA PHE A 147 43.75 25.00 -13.09
C PHE A 147 42.24 24.80 -13.35
N LEU A 148 41.64 25.61 -14.21
CA LEU A 148 40.23 25.51 -14.58
C LEU A 148 39.92 24.16 -15.25
N LEU A 149 40.78 23.70 -16.17
CA LEU A 149 40.66 22.38 -16.80
C LEU A 149 40.75 21.25 -15.77
N LEU A 150 41.69 21.33 -14.82
CA LEU A 150 41.87 20.33 -13.77
C LEU A 150 40.63 20.25 -12.87
N VAL A 151 40.10 21.39 -12.43
CA VAL A 151 38.87 21.45 -11.63
C VAL A 151 37.68 20.86 -12.40
N TYR A 152 37.55 21.19 -13.70
CA TYR A 152 36.48 20.68 -14.55
C TYR A 152 36.55 19.15 -14.72
N VAL A 153 37.71 18.61 -15.06
CA VAL A 153 37.91 17.16 -15.27
C VAL A 153 37.68 16.38 -13.98
N MET A 154 38.18 16.87 -12.85
CA MET A 154 38.03 16.22 -11.54
C MET A 154 36.61 16.32 -11.00
N GLY A 155 35.91 17.43 -11.26
CA GLY A 155 34.50 17.59 -10.93
C GLY A 155 33.58 16.66 -11.72
N ARG A 156 33.97 16.30 -12.97
CA ARG A 156 33.24 15.33 -13.81
C ARG A 156 33.55 13.87 -13.47
N LEU A 157 34.80 13.57 -13.11
CA LEU A 157 35.23 12.20 -12.77
C LEU A 157 34.87 11.78 -11.35
N GLY A 158 34.79 12.72 -10.40
CA GLY A 158 34.40 12.44 -9.03
C GLY A 158 32.89 12.60 -8.80
N SER A 159 32.37 11.93 -7.79
CA SER A 159 30.95 12.00 -7.37
C SER A 159 30.58 13.32 -6.64
N TRP A 160 31.28 14.42 -6.91
CA TRP A 160 31.11 15.71 -6.24
C TRP A 160 29.68 16.25 -6.37
N ALA A 161 29.06 16.11 -7.55
CA ALA A 161 27.67 16.50 -7.77
C ALA A 161 26.66 15.67 -6.95
N ASP A 162 26.96 14.40 -6.68
CA ASP A 162 26.11 13.51 -5.88
C ASP A 162 26.20 13.84 -4.39
N ILE A 163 27.40 14.15 -3.91
CA ILE A 163 27.61 14.59 -2.53
C ILE A 163 26.94 15.94 -2.29
N VAL A 164 27.12 16.91 -3.18
CA VAL A 164 26.49 18.24 -3.04
C VAL A 164 24.96 18.12 -3.04
N ARG A 165 24.39 17.26 -3.91
CA ARG A 165 22.95 16.96 -3.88
C ARG A 165 22.51 16.31 -2.57
N HIS A 166 23.28 15.37 -2.04
CA HIS A 166 22.93 14.67 -0.81
C HIS A 166 23.08 15.52 0.46
N VAL A 167 24.17 16.27 0.57
CA VAL A 167 24.53 17.03 1.78
C VAL A 167 23.78 18.37 1.85
N VAL A 168 23.64 19.07 0.71
CA VAL A 168 23.07 20.43 0.69
C VAL A 168 21.64 20.43 0.15
N ALA A 169 21.36 19.75 -0.97
CA ALA A 169 20.06 19.89 -1.64
C ALA A 169 18.91 19.12 -0.96
N ARG A 170 19.19 18.07 -0.17
CA ARG A 170 18.18 17.27 0.57
C ARG A 170 17.76 17.87 1.92
N ARG A 171 18.42 18.94 2.38
CA ARG A 171 18.06 19.60 3.65
C ARG A 171 16.95 20.62 3.41
N GLU A 172 16.04 20.74 4.37
CA GLU A 172 14.99 21.76 4.37
C GLU A 172 15.58 23.17 4.60
N GLN A 173 14.84 24.21 4.19
CA GLN A 173 15.22 25.59 4.50
C GLN A 173 14.99 25.86 6.00
N PRO A 174 15.85 26.63 6.69
CA PRO A 174 16.97 27.44 6.20
C PRO A 174 18.33 26.71 6.16
N ALA A 175 18.41 25.47 6.64
CA ALA A 175 19.68 24.73 6.75
C ALA A 175 20.39 24.56 5.39
N ARG A 176 19.62 24.34 4.31
CA ARG A 176 20.13 24.32 2.94
C ARG A 176 20.78 25.64 2.50
N ALA A 177 20.17 26.78 2.84
CA ALA A 177 20.70 28.09 2.52
C ALA A 177 21.98 28.39 3.33
N GLY A 178 22.01 27.99 4.62
CA GLY A 178 23.16 28.14 5.49
C GLY A 178 24.36 27.28 5.07
N LEU A 179 24.14 26.01 4.70
CA LEU A 179 25.21 25.13 4.20
C LEU A 179 25.77 25.61 2.85
N ALA A 180 24.91 26.09 1.96
CA ALA A 180 25.35 26.73 0.72
C ALA A 180 26.16 28.01 0.98
N ALA A 181 25.79 28.80 2.00
CA ALA A 181 26.52 30.00 2.39
C ALA A 181 27.89 29.68 3.01
N LEU A 182 27.97 28.65 3.85
CA LEU A 182 29.25 28.15 4.37
C LEU A 182 30.17 27.65 3.25
N GLY A 183 29.61 26.92 2.28
CA GLY A 183 30.36 26.47 1.09
C GLY A 183 30.85 27.64 0.25
N ALA A 184 30.01 28.65 0.03
CA ALA A 184 30.38 29.86 -0.68
C ALA A 184 31.49 30.64 0.05
N LEU A 185 31.41 30.76 1.37
CA LEU A 185 32.40 31.44 2.19
C LEU A 185 33.76 30.71 2.15
N ALA A 186 33.76 29.38 2.20
CA ALA A 186 34.96 28.58 2.04
C ALA A 186 35.62 28.81 0.66
N VAL A 187 34.84 28.82 -0.43
CA VAL A 187 35.38 29.09 -1.77
C VAL A 187 35.89 30.53 -1.89
N LEU A 188 35.15 31.51 -1.38
CA LEU A 188 35.59 32.91 -1.35
C LEU A 188 36.89 33.09 -0.55
N SER A 189 37.10 32.34 0.53
CA SER A 189 38.35 32.36 1.28
C SER A 189 39.55 31.84 0.49
N LEU A 190 39.33 30.95 -0.48
CA LEU A 190 40.37 30.44 -1.37
C LEU A 190 40.65 31.39 -2.55
N VAL A 191 39.65 32.17 -2.97
CA VAL A 191 39.78 33.16 -4.06
C VAL A 191 40.37 34.48 -3.55
N PHE A 192 39.96 34.92 -2.37
CA PHE A 192 40.36 36.20 -1.75
C PHE A 192 40.93 35.98 -0.33
N PRO A 193 42.07 35.28 -0.18
CA PRO A 193 42.61 34.97 1.16
C PRO A 193 42.94 36.21 1.98
N THR A 194 43.29 37.34 1.34
CA THR A 194 43.57 38.62 1.99
C THR A 194 42.34 39.26 2.64
N ALA A 195 41.13 38.91 2.21
CA ALA A 195 39.88 39.39 2.79
C ALA A 195 39.50 38.64 4.09
N PHE A 196 40.17 37.53 4.41
CA PHE A 196 39.90 36.70 5.59
C PHE A 196 41.13 36.66 6.52
N PRO A 197 41.16 37.46 7.60
CA PRO A 197 42.27 37.46 8.54
C PRO A 197 42.42 36.09 9.21
N GLY A 198 43.57 35.43 9.01
CA GLY A 198 43.92 34.14 9.63
C GLY A 198 44.03 32.94 8.68
N VAL A 199 43.75 33.11 7.38
CA VAL A 199 43.86 32.03 6.38
C VAL A 199 45.23 32.09 5.69
N GLY A 200 46.18 31.22 6.09
CA GLY A 200 47.55 31.20 5.57
C GLY A 200 47.77 30.43 4.25
N TRP A 201 46.78 30.42 3.36
CA TRP A 201 46.80 29.63 2.12
C TRP A 201 47.04 30.55 0.92
N ASP A 202 47.73 30.05 -0.11
CA ASP A 202 47.95 30.79 -1.35
C ASP A 202 46.61 31.01 -2.10
N ALA A 203 46.44 32.19 -2.71
CA ALA A 203 45.27 32.48 -3.54
C ALA A 203 45.19 31.51 -4.73
N LEU A 204 43.99 31.01 -5.01
CA LEU A 204 43.75 30.22 -6.22
C LEU A 204 43.96 31.08 -7.48
N PRO A 205 44.46 30.50 -8.58
CA PRO A 205 44.71 31.21 -9.84
C PRO A 205 43.39 31.48 -10.58
N VAL A 206 42.58 32.38 -10.02
CA VAL A 206 41.29 32.81 -10.58
C VAL A 206 41.31 34.30 -10.83
N VAL A 207 41.74 35.08 -9.84
CA VAL A 207 41.84 36.54 -9.93
C VAL A 207 42.99 36.94 -10.84
N ALA A 208 44.22 36.49 -10.54
CA ALA A 208 45.41 36.91 -11.28
C ALA A 208 45.31 36.60 -12.80
N PRO A 209 44.91 35.39 -13.25
CA PRO A 209 44.76 35.11 -14.68
C PRO A 209 43.74 35.99 -15.40
N LEU A 210 42.65 36.40 -14.73
CA LEU A 210 41.64 37.28 -15.33
C LEU A 210 42.19 38.69 -15.52
N PHE A 211 42.91 39.21 -14.53
CA PHE A 211 43.57 40.51 -14.62
C PHE A 211 44.68 40.47 -15.70
N SER A 212 45.52 39.43 -15.70
CA SER A 212 46.55 39.20 -16.73
C SER A 212 45.98 39.10 -18.15
N LEU A 213 44.81 38.47 -18.31
CA LEU A 213 44.12 38.41 -19.61
C LEU A 213 43.66 39.79 -20.08
N VAL A 214 43.08 40.58 -19.17
CA VAL A 214 42.66 41.97 -19.48
C VAL A 214 43.87 42.81 -19.87
N VAL A 215 44.96 42.73 -19.11
CA VAL A 215 46.24 43.39 -19.43
C VAL A 215 46.74 43.03 -20.83
N LEU A 216 46.68 41.74 -21.20
CA LEU A 216 47.15 41.25 -22.49
C LEU A 216 46.29 41.77 -23.66
N ILE A 217 44.98 41.95 -23.43
CA ILE A 217 44.03 42.49 -24.40
C ILE A 217 44.16 44.01 -24.53
N THR A 218 44.35 44.72 -23.42
CA THR A 218 44.39 46.20 -23.39
C THR A 218 45.78 46.78 -23.64
N GLY A 219 46.82 45.94 -23.60
CA GLY A 219 48.19 46.33 -23.92
C GLY A 219 48.93 47.10 -22.81
N GLY A 220 48.39 47.15 -21.59
CA GLY A 220 48.99 47.90 -20.48
C GLY A 220 48.18 47.87 -19.18
N TYR A 221 48.82 48.32 -18.09
CA TYR A 221 48.23 48.37 -16.75
C TYR A 221 47.36 49.61 -16.47
N ASP A 222 47.38 50.60 -17.37
CA ASP A 222 46.69 51.90 -17.19
C ASP A 222 45.19 51.75 -16.92
N VAL A 223 44.60 50.68 -17.45
CA VAL A 223 43.19 50.31 -17.28
C VAL A 223 42.81 50.06 -15.81
N PHE A 224 43.74 49.57 -14.98
CA PHE A 224 43.51 49.30 -13.55
C PHE A 224 43.72 50.50 -12.62
N THR A 225 44.18 51.64 -13.16
CA THR A 225 44.25 52.91 -12.38
C THR A 225 42.86 53.43 -12.01
N SER A 226 41.84 53.03 -12.78
CA SER A 226 40.45 53.33 -12.49
C SER A 226 39.90 52.41 -11.39
N ALA A 227 39.64 52.97 -10.21
CA ALA A 227 39.08 52.23 -9.07
C ALA A 227 37.76 51.52 -9.42
N TRP A 228 36.90 52.18 -10.20
CA TRP A 228 35.60 51.65 -10.61
C TRP A 228 35.70 50.35 -11.42
N LEU A 229 36.65 50.26 -12.37
CA LEU A 229 36.82 49.07 -13.19
C LEU A 229 37.37 47.90 -12.37
N THR A 230 38.35 48.17 -11.52
CA THR A 230 38.95 47.18 -10.63
C THR A 230 37.90 46.62 -9.65
N ASP A 231 37.12 47.51 -9.03
CA ASP A 231 36.03 47.12 -8.12
C ASP A 231 34.91 46.37 -8.86
N ALA A 232 34.57 46.78 -10.09
CA ALA A 232 33.59 46.08 -10.92
C ALA A 232 34.07 44.67 -11.28
N LEU A 233 35.36 44.48 -11.57
CA LEU A 233 35.94 43.16 -11.88
C LEU A 233 35.94 42.25 -10.64
N TYR A 234 36.33 42.77 -9.47
CA TYR A 234 36.21 42.05 -8.21
C TYR A 234 34.76 41.68 -7.87
N ALA A 235 33.81 42.60 -8.09
CA ALA A 235 32.39 42.34 -7.90
C ALA A 235 31.87 41.26 -8.86
N ALA A 236 32.28 41.29 -10.13
CA ALA A 236 31.92 40.28 -11.11
C ALA A 236 32.44 38.88 -10.74
N ILE A 237 33.71 38.77 -10.32
CA ILE A 237 34.30 37.52 -9.85
C ILE A 237 33.53 36.99 -8.64
N THR A 238 33.24 37.86 -7.67
CA THR A 238 32.49 37.50 -6.45
C THR A 238 31.09 37.00 -6.79
N LEU A 239 30.38 37.68 -7.71
CA LEU A 239 29.05 37.26 -8.17
C LEU A 239 29.11 35.91 -8.89
N LEU A 240 30.12 35.68 -9.73
CA LEU A 240 30.29 34.43 -10.47
C LEU A 240 30.58 33.25 -9.52
N VAL A 241 31.35 33.46 -8.46
CA VAL A 241 31.59 32.47 -7.40
C VAL A 241 30.31 32.22 -6.58
N LEU A 242 29.55 33.26 -6.25
CA LEU A 242 28.32 33.15 -5.44
C LEU A 242 27.14 32.52 -6.20
N TRP A 243 27.05 32.75 -7.51
CA TRP A 243 25.93 32.31 -8.35
C TRP A 243 25.57 30.82 -8.23
N PRO A 244 26.50 29.85 -8.35
CA PRO A 244 26.16 28.44 -8.22
C PRO A 244 25.65 28.09 -6.81
N PHE A 245 26.20 28.70 -5.76
CA PHE A 245 25.76 28.48 -4.39
C PHE A 245 24.40 29.13 -4.09
N ALA A 246 24.13 30.31 -4.64
CA ALA A 246 22.83 30.97 -4.52
C ALA A 246 21.71 30.15 -5.19
N ARG A 247 22.01 29.56 -6.37
CA ARG A 247 21.10 28.65 -7.07
C ARG A 247 20.89 27.34 -6.30
N LEU A 248 21.96 26.76 -5.77
CA LEU A 248 21.91 25.52 -5.02
C LEU A 248 21.20 25.69 -3.66
N GLY A 249 21.45 26.80 -2.97
CA GLY A 249 20.89 27.15 -1.65
C GLY A 249 19.46 27.71 -1.69
N GLY A 250 18.94 28.06 -2.88
CA GLY A 250 17.58 28.59 -3.04
C GLY A 250 17.40 29.95 -2.35
N TRP A 251 18.40 30.83 -2.42
CA TRP A 251 18.38 32.11 -1.71
C TRP A 251 17.32 33.09 -2.26
N LEU A 252 17.05 33.10 -3.57
CA LEU A 252 15.99 33.94 -4.16
C LEU A 252 14.59 33.60 -3.63
N PRO A 253 14.16 32.31 -3.65
CA PRO A 253 12.91 31.90 -3.01
C PRO A 253 12.84 32.27 -1.53
N LEU A 254 13.93 32.08 -0.77
CA LEU A 254 13.99 32.41 0.66
C LEU A 254 13.85 33.93 0.91
N VAL A 255 14.51 34.76 0.10
CA VAL A 255 14.39 36.22 0.20
C VAL A 255 12.98 36.67 -0.20
N ARG A 256 12.36 36.03 -1.20
CA ARG A 256 10.98 36.31 -1.60
C ARG A 256 9.98 35.92 -0.51
N THR A 257 10.14 34.76 0.13
CA THR A 257 9.28 34.38 1.26
C THR A 257 9.51 35.29 2.45
N TRP A 258 10.73 35.75 2.69
CA TRP A 258 11.04 36.66 3.79
C TRP A 258 10.53 38.09 3.55
N LEU A 259 10.58 38.59 2.31
CA LEU A 259 9.99 39.87 1.90
C LEU A 259 8.45 39.79 1.90
N ALA A 260 7.86 38.67 1.48
CA ALA A 260 6.42 38.42 1.60
C ALA A 260 5.98 38.33 3.07
N ALA A 261 6.77 37.66 3.91
CA ALA A 261 6.55 37.59 5.36
C ALA A 261 6.68 38.97 6.03
N ARG A 262 7.60 39.84 5.56
CA ARG A 262 7.67 41.24 6.03
C ARG A 262 6.51 42.11 5.55
N GLY A 263 5.98 41.86 4.35
CA GLY A 263 4.76 42.48 3.86
C GLY A 263 3.50 42.04 4.63
N ALA A 264 3.48 40.80 5.12
CA ALA A 264 2.41 40.26 5.95
C ALA A 264 2.54 40.66 7.44
N ALA A 265 3.77 40.76 7.97
CA ALA A 265 4.05 41.16 9.36
C ALA A 265 3.72 42.64 9.66
N ALA A 266 3.46 43.46 8.64
CA ALA A 266 2.91 44.81 8.80
C ALA A 266 1.38 44.84 8.88
N ARG A 267 0.68 43.71 8.63
CA ARG A 267 -0.79 43.65 8.65
C ARG A 267 -1.39 42.84 9.80
N ASP A 268 -0.70 41.85 10.37
CA ASP A 268 -1.26 41.08 11.49
C ASP A 268 -0.22 40.80 12.57
N ARG A 269 -0.48 41.31 13.78
CA ARG A 269 0.22 40.96 15.02
C ARG A 269 -0.68 39.98 15.80
N GLU A 270 -0.37 38.68 15.71
CA GLU A 270 -0.49 37.58 16.73
C GLU A 270 -0.66 36.19 16.06
N PRO A 271 -0.36 35.06 16.75
CA PRO A 271 0.65 34.77 17.77
C PRO A 271 1.65 33.68 17.32
N GLU A 272 2.58 33.34 18.21
CA GLU A 272 3.62 32.28 18.14
C GLU A 272 3.14 30.95 17.48
N PRO A 273 3.99 30.21 16.74
CA PRO A 273 3.62 28.91 16.17
C PRO A 273 3.17 27.96 17.29
N ALA A 274 1.87 27.65 17.31
CA ALA A 274 1.27 26.73 18.26
C ALA A 274 2.00 25.38 18.23
N ALA A 275 2.50 24.94 19.38
CA ALA A 275 2.89 23.55 19.58
C ALA A 275 1.74 22.64 19.11
N GLU A 276 2.02 21.64 18.28
CA GLU A 276 1.03 20.66 17.79
C GLU A 276 0.20 20.16 18.98
N GLN A 277 -1.06 20.56 19.05
CA GLN A 277 -1.92 20.18 20.16
C GLN A 277 -2.25 18.69 20.04
N PRO A 278 -2.32 17.94 21.16
CA PRO A 278 -2.65 16.52 21.11
C PRO A 278 -3.98 16.28 20.41
N PRO A 279 -4.10 15.26 19.52
CA PRO A 279 -5.35 14.93 18.82
C PRO A 279 -6.56 14.76 19.76
N ALA A 280 -6.35 14.30 20.99
CA ALA A 280 -7.40 14.16 22.00
C ALA A 280 -8.09 15.48 22.40
N ARG A 281 -7.51 16.64 22.05
CA ARG A 281 -8.12 17.97 22.29
C ARG A 281 -8.93 18.51 21.11
N TRP A 282 -9.08 17.71 20.05
CA TRP A 282 -9.87 18.04 18.86
C TRP A 282 -9.45 19.38 18.22
N PRO A 283 -8.16 19.55 17.83
CA PRO A 283 -7.65 20.81 17.31
C PRO A 283 -8.43 21.31 16.08
N GLU A 284 -8.83 20.41 15.17
CA GLU A 284 -9.61 20.77 13.98
C GLU A 284 -10.96 21.44 14.30
N LEU A 285 -11.62 21.07 15.40
CA LEU A 285 -12.87 21.70 15.84
C LEU A 285 -12.58 23.10 16.41
N ARG A 286 -11.50 23.23 17.18
CA ARG A 286 -11.08 24.51 17.77
C ARG A 286 -10.65 25.52 16.72
N GLU A 287 -9.90 25.08 15.71
CA GLU A 287 -9.52 25.91 14.55
C GLU A 287 -10.74 26.39 13.76
N ALA A 288 -11.81 25.59 13.74
CA ALA A 288 -13.09 25.98 13.12
C ALA A 288 -14.01 26.81 14.05
N GLY A 289 -13.51 27.25 15.21
CA GLY A 289 -14.27 28.06 16.17
C GLY A 289 -15.27 27.29 17.04
N GLN A 290 -15.31 25.96 16.96
CA GLN A 290 -16.24 25.10 17.71
C GLN A 290 -15.65 24.66 19.05
N TYR A 291 -15.26 25.63 19.88
CA TYR A 291 -14.56 25.38 21.14
C TYR A 291 -15.41 24.60 22.16
N GLU A 292 -16.70 24.93 22.29
CA GLU A 292 -17.60 24.27 23.25
C GLU A 292 -17.77 22.77 22.96
N ALA A 293 -17.99 22.41 21.69
CA ALA A 293 -18.06 21.01 21.28
C ALA A 293 -16.73 20.28 21.53
N ALA A 294 -15.59 20.92 21.20
CA ALA A 294 -14.28 20.35 21.47
C ALA A 294 -14.04 20.12 22.98
N ASP A 295 -14.49 21.04 23.84
CA ASP A 295 -14.36 20.92 25.30
C ASP A 295 -15.23 19.80 25.87
N VAL A 296 -16.46 19.63 25.36
CA VAL A 296 -17.33 18.49 25.73
C VAL A 296 -16.65 17.17 25.37
N LEU A 297 -16.22 17.00 24.12
CA LEU A 297 -15.58 15.76 23.67
C LEU A 297 -14.27 15.46 24.39
N THR A 298 -13.45 16.49 24.65
CA THR A 298 -12.20 16.35 25.42
C THR A 298 -12.50 15.86 26.84
N ARG A 299 -13.51 16.43 27.51
CA ARG A 299 -13.91 16.00 28.87
C ARG A 299 -14.48 14.58 28.88
N GLU A 300 -15.26 14.19 27.87
CA GLU A 300 -15.81 12.84 27.81
C GLU A 300 -14.77 11.76 27.51
N ALA A 301 -13.82 12.05 26.61
CA ALA A 301 -12.69 11.17 26.36
C ALA A 301 -11.82 11.01 27.61
N ALA A 302 -11.52 12.11 28.31
CA ALA A 302 -10.75 12.08 29.56
C ALA A 302 -11.50 11.34 30.70
N ALA A 303 -12.83 11.40 30.71
CA ALA A 303 -13.67 10.71 31.68
C ALA A 303 -13.95 9.23 31.31
N GLY A 304 -13.41 8.72 30.19
CA GLY A 304 -13.62 7.35 29.74
C GLY A 304 -15.05 7.03 29.29
N ARG A 305 -15.86 8.05 28.93
CA ARG A 305 -17.24 7.87 28.44
C ARG A 305 -17.32 7.63 26.93
N MET A 306 -16.21 7.80 26.23
CA MET A 306 -16.06 7.55 24.79
C MET A 306 -15.19 6.33 24.56
N ASN A 307 -15.50 5.56 23.51
CA ASN A 307 -14.63 4.52 22.98
C ASN A 307 -13.91 4.99 21.69
N ASP A 308 -13.04 4.14 21.15
CA ASP A 308 -12.32 4.38 19.89
C ASP A 308 -13.25 4.55 18.68
N VAL A 309 -14.37 3.82 18.64
CA VAL A 309 -15.41 3.91 17.60
C VAL A 309 -16.11 5.26 17.65
N ASP A 310 -16.46 5.77 18.83
CA ASP A 310 -17.08 7.09 19.01
C ASP A 310 -16.13 8.18 18.53
N CYS A 311 -14.85 8.11 18.90
CA CYS A 311 -13.85 9.03 18.40
C CYS A 311 -13.74 9.00 16.87
N ALA A 312 -13.60 7.82 16.27
CA ALA A 312 -13.50 7.68 14.82
C ALA A 312 -14.78 8.15 14.09
N ARG A 313 -15.96 7.85 14.65
CA ARG A 313 -17.27 8.30 14.16
C ARG A 313 -17.40 9.81 14.20
N LEU A 314 -17.06 10.45 15.32
CA LEU A 314 -17.18 11.91 15.46
C LEU A 314 -16.14 12.64 14.61
N SER A 315 -14.91 12.13 14.49
CA SER A 315 -13.93 12.67 13.55
C SER A 315 -14.45 12.58 12.11
N HIS A 316 -15.02 11.43 11.71
CA HIS A 316 -15.61 11.28 10.38
C HIS A 316 -16.80 12.20 10.14
N ALA A 317 -17.72 12.25 11.09
CA ALA A 317 -18.90 13.09 11.03
C ALA A 317 -18.54 14.58 10.98
N TRP A 318 -17.48 15.00 11.68
CA TRP A 318 -16.93 16.34 11.58
C TRP A 318 -16.39 16.65 10.19
N THR A 319 -15.52 15.78 9.64
CA THR A 319 -15.00 15.94 8.26
C THR A 319 -16.15 16.07 7.25
N ARG A 320 -17.20 15.25 7.43
CA ARG A 320 -18.40 15.31 6.58
C ARG A 320 -19.19 16.59 6.78
N ALA A 321 -19.46 17.00 8.01
CA ALA A 321 -20.20 18.21 8.32
C ALA A 321 -19.49 19.46 7.77
N ARG A 322 -18.16 19.48 7.82
CA ARG A 322 -17.34 20.54 7.22
C ARG A 322 -17.46 20.55 5.69
N GLY A 323 -17.40 19.40 5.03
CA GLY A 323 -17.57 19.30 3.57
C GLY A 323 -18.97 19.69 3.09
N ASP A 324 -20.00 19.37 3.87
CA ASP A 324 -21.40 19.68 3.56
C ASP A 324 -21.85 21.09 4.02
N GLY A 325 -21.01 21.84 4.71
CA GLY A 325 -21.37 23.14 5.31
C GLY A 325 -22.38 23.05 6.47
N ARG A 326 -22.52 21.87 7.09
CA ARG A 326 -23.49 21.58 8.17
C ARG A 326 -22.84 21.49 9.56
N THR A 327 -21.83 22.31 9.82
CA THR A 327 -21.06 22.31 11.08
C THR A 327 -21.93 22.63 12.30
N ALA A 328 -22.91 23.53 12.18
CA ALA A 328 -23.82 23.87 13.27
C ALA A 328 -24.66 22.68 13.76
N ALA A 329 -25.19 21.86 12.85
CA ALA A 329 -25.96 20.67 13.19
C ALA A 329 -25.11 19.59 13.89
N PHE A 330 -23.83 19.48 13.49
CA PHE A 330 -22.87 18.63 14.19
C PHE A 330 -22.64 19.13 15.63
N THR A 331 -22.37 20.42 15.80
CA THR A 331 -22.15 21.03 17.11
C THR A 331 -23.36 20.83 18.02
N GLU A 332 -24.57 21.09 17.54
CA GLU A 332 -25.80 20.88 18.33
C GLU A 332 -25.94 19.42 18.78
N ALA A 333 -25.70 18.46 17.89
CA ALA A 333 -25.77 17.05 18.23
C ALA A 333 -24.74 16.65 19.30
N VAL A 334 -23.50 17.15 19.19
CA VAL A 334 -22.43 16.91 20.18
C VAL A 334 -22.74 17.56 21.52
N LEU A 335 -23.27 18.78 21.55
CA LEU A 335 -23.64 19.44 22.81
C LEU A 335 -24.80 18.72 23.51
N ARG A 336 -25.74 18.13 22.75
CA ARG A 336 -26.89 17.41 23.31
C ARG A 336 -26.56 15.99 23.77
N HIS A 337 -25.78 15.25 22.99
CA HIS A 337 -25.56 13.81 23.18
C HIS A 337 -24.11 13.43 23.51
N GLY A 338 -23.20 14.41 23.54
CA GLY A 338 -21.78 14.19 23.84
C GLY A 338 -21.14 13.21 22.87
N GLY A 339 -20.39 12.26 23.42
CA GLY A 339 -19.73 11.17 22.71
C GLY A 339 -20.70 10.16 22.09
N ALA A 340 -21.97 10.15 22.47
CA ALA A 340 -23.02 9.34 21.85
C ALA A 340 -23.73 10.07 20.69
N ALA A 341 -23.24 11.24 20.26
CA ALA A 341 -23.80 11.93 19.11
C ALA A 341 -23.60 11.13 17.81
N LEU A 342 -24.57 11.30 16.90
CA LEU A 342 -24.54 10.80 15.52
C LEU A 342 -24.25 9.29 15.42
N THR A 343 -24.82 8.50 16.34
CA THR A 343 -24.69 7.03 16.34
C THR A 343 -25.27 6.41 15.07
N HIS A 344 -24.73 5.24 14.71
CA HIS A 344 -25.30 4.40 13.66
C HIS A 344 -26.80 4.12 13.94
N PRO A 345 -27.66 3.92 12.92
CA PRO A 345 -29.09 3.64 13.11
C PRO A 345 -29.41 2.45 14.02
N SER A 346 -28.50 1.49 14.15
CA SER A 346 -28.63 0.38 15.10
C SER A 346 -28.49 0.78 16.57
N GLY A 347 -28.05 2.01 16.86
CA GLY A 347 -27.78 2.50 18.22
C GLY A 347 -26.52 1.92 18.88
N ALA A 348 -25.87 0.93 18.25
CA ALA A 348 -24.66 0.32 18.77
C ALA A 348 -23.47 1.29 18.71
N ARG A 349 -22.76 1.43 19.84
CA ARG A 349 -21.52 2.20 19.93
C ARG A 349 -20.28 1.31 19.81
N ASP A 350 -20.44 0.00 19.86
CA ASP A 350 -19.37 -0.98 19.77
C ASP A 350 -19.88 -2.34 19.25
N LEU A 351 -18.97 -3.21 18.80
CA LEU A 351 -19.23 -4.61 18.52
C LEU A 351 -19.04 -5.50 19.76
N PRO A 352 -19.89 -6.52 19.95
CA PRO A 352 -19.71 -7.52 20.99
C PRO A 352 -18.52 -8.45 20.67
N GLY A 353 -17.67 -8.73 21.66
CA GLY A 353 -16.68 -9.81 21.60
C GLY A 353 -15.54 -9.60 20.60
N ARG A 354 -15.04 -8.36 20.45
CA ARG A 354 -13.88 -8.05 19.57
C ARG A 354 -12.74 -9.02 19.81
N ALA A 355 -12.33 -9.75 18.77
CA ALA A 355 -11.27 -10.74 18.85
C ALA A 355 -9.90 -10.19 18.38
N THR A 356 -9.91 -9.20 17.49
CA THR A 356 -8.71 -8.72 16.82
C THR A 356 -8.34 -7.28 17.17
N ARG A 357 -7.08 -6.91 16.90
CA ARG A 357 -6.58 -5.55 17.14
C ARG A 357 -6.90 -4.65 15.95
N HIS A 358 -7.64 -3.58 16.21
CA HIS A 358 -8.09 -2.60 15.23
C HIS A 358 -7.58 -1.21 15.55
N ASP A 359 -7.33 -0.43 14.50
CA ASP A 359 -7.15 1.01 14.57
C ASP A 359 -8.31 1.62 13.78
N VAL A 360 -9.42 1.83 14.50
CA VAL A 360 -10.67 2.30 13.91
C VAL A 360 -10.51 3.69 13.28
N LEU A 361 -9.58 4.51 13.79
CA LEU A 361 -9.31 5.85 13.26
C LEU A 361 -8.67 5.79 11.87
N ALA A 362 -7.65 4.94 11.71
CA ALA A 362 -6.98 4.69 10.43
C ALA A 362 -7.75 3.72 9.52
N GLY A 363 -8.76 3.02 10.06
CA GLY A 363 -9.51 1.98 9.34
C GLY A 363 -8.70 0.71 9.11
N GLN A 364 -7.70 0.42 9.94
CA GLN A 364 -6.81 -0.72 9.76
C GLN A 364 -7.15 -1.86 10.73
N VAL A 365 -7.05 -3.10 10.26
CA VAL A 365 -6.99 -4.32 11.08
C VAL A 365 -5.63 -4.97 10.99
N ARG A 366 -5.10 -5.38 12.14
CA ARG A 366 -3.85 -6.14 12.19
C ARG A 366 -4.17 -7.62 12.00
N ILE A 367 -3.75 -8.17 10.86
CA ILE A 367 -3.91 -9.60 10.51
C ILE A 367 -2.73 -10.46 10.99
N GLY A 368 -1.62 -9.82 11.38
CA GLY A 368 -0.40 -10.54 11.76
C GLY A 368 0.81 -9.64 11.84
N ARG A 369 1.99 -10.22 11.58
CA ARG A 369 3.29 -9.53 11.59
C ARG A 369 4.11 -9.91 10.37
N TRP A 370 4.72 -8.93 9.71
CA TRP A 370 5.67 -9.18 8.63
C TRP A 370 6.91 -9.88 9.16
N ALA A 371 7.26 -11.01 8.55
CA ALA A 371 8.42 -11.81 8.96
C ALA A 371 9.73 -11.06 8.65
N GLU A 372 10.67 -11.11 9.58
CA GLU A 372 12.02 -10.62 9.38
C GLU A 372 12.79 -11.61 8.48
N GLY A 373 13.48 -11.09 7.46
CA GLY A 373 14.24 -11.91 6.53
C GLY A 373 14.95 -11.08 5.49
N GLU A 374 15.86 -11.70 4.74
CA GLU A 374 16.68 -11.03 3.72
C GLU A 374 15.83 -10.43 2.58
N ARG A 375 14.70 -11.07 2.25
CA ARG A 375 13.73 -10.58 1.25
C ARG A 375 12.87 -9.41 1.75
N THR A 376 12.77 -9.22 3.07
CA THR A 376 11.86 -8.25 3.65
C THR A 376 12.55 -6.88 3.77
N PRO A 377 12.03 -5.82 3.13
CA PRO A 377 12.59 -4.49 3.31
C PRO A 377 12.57 -4.09 4.79
N LEU A 378 13.61 -3.38 5.24
CA LEU A 378 13.79 -3.00 6.64
C LEU A 378 12.59 -2.21 7.23
N ALA A 379 11.79 -1.57 6.39
CA ALA A 379 10.58 -0.85 6.83
C ALA A 379 9.44 -1.78 7.28
N TYR A 380 9.40 -3.02 6.76
CA TYR A 380 8.38 -4.03 7.06
C TYR A 380 8.82 -5.03 8.13
N GLY A 381 10.11 -5.35 8.19
CA GLY A 381 10.64 -6.40 9.07
C GLY A 381 10.20 -6.25 10.53
N GLY A 382 9.45 -7.24 11.03
CA GLY A 382 9.02 -7.27 12.42
C GLY A 382 7.92 -6.27 12.77
N VAL A 383 7.22 -5.70 11.78
CA VAL A 383 6.13 -4.74 11.99
C VAL A 383 4.78 -5.44 11.79
N GLY A 384 3.71 -4.92 12.41
CA GLY A 384 2.37 -5.44 12.19
C GLY A 384 1.95 -5.35 10.71
N ALA A 385 1.35 -6.42 10.22
CA ALA A 385 0.73 -6.47 8.89
C ALA A 385 -0.73 -6.03 8.98
N ALA A 386 -1.11 -5.06 8.16
CA ALA A 386 -2.39 -4.38 8.24
C ALA A 386 -3.18 -4.47 6.93
N LEU A 387 -4.50 -4.62 7.04
CA LEU A 387 -5.44 -4.44 5.94
C LEU A 387 -6.40 -3.31 6.29
N GLY A 388 -6.86 -2.56 5.31
CA GLY A 388 -7.90 -1.53 5.49
C GLY A 388 -8.62 -1.22 4.20
N PRO A 389 -9.63 -0.33 4.21
CA PRO A 389 -10.35 0.10 3.00
C PRO A 389 -9.42 0.57 1.87
N GLU A 390 -8.29 1.20 2.23
CA GLU A 390 -7.26 1.67 1.28
C GLU A 390 -6.64 0.56 0.43
N THR A 391 -6.49 -0.65 0.98
CA THR A 391 -6.02 -1.83 0.26
C THR A 391 -7.18 -2.67 -0.29
N LEU A 392 -8.25 -2.81 0.49
CA LEU A 392 -9.42 -3.61 0.10
C LEU A 392 -10.17 -3.01 -1.09
N GLY A 393 -10.06 -1.69 -1.31
CA GLY A 393 -10.59 -1.03 -2.51
C GLY A 393 -9.93 -1.44 -3.83
N THR A 394 -8.81 -2.18 -3.79
CA THR A 394 -8.25 -2.84 -4.98
C THR A 394 -8.65 -4.32 -5.08
N SER A 395 -9.50 -4.80 -4.19
CA SER A 395 -9.91 -6.20 -4.02
C SER A 395 -8.77 -7.14 -3.60
N LEU A 396 -9.09 -8.14 -2.77
CA LEU A 396 -8.16 -9.09 -2.18
C LEU A 396 -8.52 -10.52 -2.58
N LEU A 397 -7.57 -11.23 -3.20
CA LEU A 397 -7.67 -12.66 -3.47
C LEU A 397 -6.86 -13.46 -2.44
N VAL A 398 -7.52 -14.37 -1.72
CA VAL A 398 -6.93 -15.22 -0.68
C VAL A 398 -7.03 -16.68 -1.12
N VAL A 399 -5.89 -17.31 -1.42
CA VAL A 399 -5.85 -18.71 -1.86
C VAL A 399 -5.11 -19.56 -0.84
N GLY A 400 -5.69 -20.69 -0.48
CA GLY A 400 -5.02 -21.70 0.34
C GLY A 400 -5.94 -22.87 0.65
N PRO A 401 -5.40 -24.03 1.03
CA PRO A 401 -6.23 -25.22 1.25
C PRO A 401 -7.23 -25.05 2.40
N SER A 402 -8.19 -25.97 2.49
CA SER A 402 -9.07 -26.07 3.65
C SER A 402 -8.24 -26.31 4.92
N GLY A 403 -8.61 -25.65 6.02
CA GLY A 403 -7.86 -25.75 7.29
C GLY A 403 -6.62 -24.85 7.40
N ALA A 404 -6.22 -24.13 6.34
CA ALA A 404 -5.11 -23.15 6.40
C ALA A 404 -5.38 -21.93 7.30
N GLY A 405 -6.61 -21.81 7.84
CA GLY A 405 -7.00 -20.73 8.72
C GLY A 405 -7.55 -19.49 8.02
N LYS A 406 -7.91 -19.56 6.72
CA LYS A 406 -8.47 -18.44 5.93
C LYS A 406 -9.60 -17.69 6.65
N SER A 407 -10.63 -18.44 7.04
CA SER A 407 -11.84 -17.88 7.67
C SER A 407 -11.54 -17.22 9.01
N ARG A 408 -10.74 -17.88 9.87
CA ARG A 408 -10.45 -17.39 11.22
C ARG A 408 -9.38 -16.29 11.28
N ARG A 409 -8.34 -16.36 10.44
CA ARG A 409 -7.14 -15.50 10.54
C ARG A 409 -7.15 -14.31 9.57
N VAL A 410 -7.99 -14.35 8.53
CA VAL A 410 -8.06 -13.31 7.51
C VAL A 410 -9.48 -12.77 7.38
N ILE A 411 -10.45 -13.64 7.11
CA ILE A 411 -11.82 -13.21 6.80
C ILE A 411 -12.52 -12.62 8.04
N ALA A 412 -12.56 -13.34 9.17
CA ALA A 412 -13.21 -12.85 10.39
C ALA A 412 -12.61 -11.52 10.90
N PRO A 413 -11.27 -11.34 10.95
CA PRO A 413 -10.67 -10.04 11.28
C PRO A 413 -11.05 -8.91 10.33
N VAL A 414 -11.08 -9.19 9.02
CA VAL A 414 -11.49 -8.19 8.00
C VAL A 414 -12.97 -7.83 8.17
N VAL A 415 -13.85 -8.81 8.38
CA VAL A 415 -15.29 -8.57 8.61
C VAL A 415 -15.50 -7.78 9.91
N GLU A 416 -14.83 -8.14 11.00
CA GLU A 416 -14.89 -7.42 12.28
C GLU A 416 -14.45 -5.95 12.12
N SER A 417 -13.36 -5.71 11.39
CA SER A 417 -12.85 -4.36 11.11
C SER A 417 -13.82 -3.53 10.28
N LEU A 418 -14.34 -4.08 9.19
CA LEU A 418 -15.30 -3.40 8.33
C LEU A 418 -16.63 -3.15 9.06
N ALA A 419 -17.04 -4.05 9.94
CA ALA A 419 -18.21 -3.86 10.80
C ALA A 419 -17.98 -2.72 11.83
N LEU A 420 -16.79 -2.57 12.38
CA LEU A 420 -16.43 -1.40 13.21
C LEU A 420 -16.46 -0.11 12.37
N GLN A 421 -15.93 -0.14 11.14
CA GLN A 421 -16.00 1.02 10.24
C GLN A 421 -17.44 1.38 9.86
N ALA A 422 -18.34 0.41 9.74
CA ALA A 422 -19.75 0.65 9.48
C ALA A 422 -20.43 1.41 10.64
N LEU A 423 -20.10 1.08 11.90
CA LEU A 423 -20.57 1.84 13.07
C LEU A 423 -20.09 3.31 13.08
N THR A 424 -18.98 3.61 12.40
CA THR A 424 -18.49 5.00 12.23
C THR A 424 -19.13 5.73 11.04
N GLY A 425 -19.98 5.05 10.26
CA GLY A 425 -20.58 5.57 9.03
C GLY A 425 -19.64 5.57 7.81
N ARG A 426 -18.46 4.95 7.91
CA ARG A 426 -17.43 4.94 6.86
C ARG A 426 -17.54 3.77 5.89
N CYS A 427 -18.22 2.70 6.28
CA CYS A 427 -18.23 1.45 5.51
C CYS A 427 -19.60 0.79 5.49
N ALA A 428 -19.88 0.00 4.44
CA ALA A 428 -20.89 -1.04 4.44
C ALA A 428 -20.21 -2.37 4.08
N VAL A 429 -20.56 -3.45 4.78
CA VAL A 429 -19.98 -4.78 4.60
C VAL A 429 -21.06 -5.82 4.38
N VAL A 430 -20.87 -6.66 3.37
CA VAL A 430 -21.67 -7.86 3.12
C VAL A 430 -20.73 -9.04 3.25
N ALA A 431 -20.91 -9.87 4.27
CA ALA A 431 -20.14 -11.08 4.48
C ALA A 431 -20.97 -12.30 4.11
N VAL A 432 -20.48 -13.10 3.17
CA VAL A 432 -21.10 -14.35 2.72
C VAL A 432 -20.22 -15.50 3.18
N SER A 433 -20.78 -16.42 3.95
CA SER A 433 -20.06 -17.58 4.47
C SER A 433 -20.94 -18.82 4.52
N ALA A 434 -20.31 -19.99 4.58
CA ALA A 434 -21.02 -21.23 4.88
C ALA A 434 -21.70 -21.14 6.26
N ALA A 435 -22.84 -21.82 6.42
CA ALA A 435 -23.53 -21.92 7.70
C ALA A 435 -22.57 -22.42 8.81
N GLY A 436 -22.51 -21.67 9.91
CA GLY A 436 -21.69 -22.01 11.08
C GLY A 436 -20.25 -21.48 11.04
N THR A 437 -19.82 -20.78 9.99
CA THR A 437 -18.53 -20.06 10.00
C THR A 437 -18.54 -18.97 11.09
N PRO A 438 -17.56 -18.95 12.02
CA PRO A 438 -17.55 -18.00 13.13
C PRO A 438 -17.04 -16.62 12.67
N LEU A 439 -17.90 -15.85 12.00
CA LEU A 439 -17.64 -14.44 11.63
C LEU A 439 -18.00 -13.42 12.73
N GLY A 440 -18.58 -13.89 13.83
CA GLY A 440 -19.06 -13.07 14.95
C GLY A 440 -20.50 -13.42 15.33
N PRO A 441 -20.97 -12.98 16.51
CA PRO A 441 -22.35 -13.20 16.94
C PRO A 441 -23.34 -12.40 16.08
N ASP A 442 -24.59 -12.84 16.03
CA ASP A 442 -25.64 -12.19 15.21
C ASP A 442 -25.86 -10.71 15.57
N SER A 443 -25.68 -10.35 16.85
CA SER A 443 -25.77 -8.97 17.33
C SER A 443 -24.67 -8.03 16.81
N ALA A 444 -23.63 -8.56 16.16
CA ALA A 444 -22.62 -7.75 15.48
C ALA A 444 -23.08 -7.23 14.12
N PHE A 445 -24.20 -7.75 13.58
CA PHE A 445 -24.72 -7.43 12.25
C PHE A 445 -26.10 -6.76 12.36
N ASP A 446 -26.41 -5.88 11.40
CA ASP A 446 -27.73 -5.22 11.29
C ASP A 446 -28.74 -6.15 10.61
N VAL A 447 -28.26 -6.93 9.63
CA VAL A 447 -29.05 -7.89 8.87
C VAL A 447 -28.32 -9.23 8.86
N VAL A 448 -29.02 -10.28 9.26
CA VAL A 448 -28.54 -11.66 9.18
C VAL A 448 -29.56 -12.46 8.37
N VAL A 449 -29.11 -12.97 7.22
CA VAL A 449 -29.90 -13.83 6.33
C VAL A 449 -29.32 -15.24 6.44
N ARG A 450 -30.12 -16.21 6.88
CA ARG A 450 -29.74 -17.63 6.98
C ARG A 450 -30.56 -18.41 5.96
N VAL A 451 -30.03 -18.54 4.74
CA VAL A 451 -30.81 -19.12 3.63
C VAL A 451 -31.08 -20.60 3.88
N GLY A 452 -32.36 -20.96 3.94
CA GLY A 452 -32.81 -22.33 4.23
C GLY A 452 -32.88 -22.70 5.72
N ASP A 453 -32.64 -21.75 6.63
CA ASP A 453 -32.84 -21.93 8.07
C ASP A 453 -34.15 -21.26 8.51
N PRO A 454 -35.14 -22.00 9.04
CA PRO A 454 -36.41 -21.43 9.49
C PRO A 454 -36.26 -20.41 10.63
N ALA A 455 -35.12 -20.35 11.32
CA ALA A 455 -34.83 -19.32 12.31
C ALA A 455 -34.40 -17.98 11.69
N SER A 456 -34.28 -17.87 10.36
CA SER A 456 -33.91 -16.63 9.69
C SER A 456 -34.98 -15.56 9.84
N VAL A 457 -34.58 -14.36 10.26
CA VAL A 457 -35.46 -13.18 10.35
C VAL A 457 -35.59 -12.46 9.01
N HIS A 458 -34.54 -12.55 8.18
CA HIS A 458 -34.46 -11.89 6.89
C HIS A 458 -34.33 -12.90 5.75
N ASP A 459 -34.88 -12.54 4.60
CA ASP A 459 -34.77 -13.24 3.33
C ASP A 459 -33.86 -12.44 2.38
N LEU A 460 -33.28 -13.09 1.38
CA LEU A 460 -32.54 -12.41 0.32
C LEU A 460 -33.47 -12.16 -0.86
N ASP A 461 -33.68 -10.90 -1.22
CA ASP A 461 -34.41 -10.54 -2.42
C ASP A 461 -33.60 -10.92 -3.69
N PRO A 462 -34.09 -11.84 -4.55
CA PRO A 462 -33.40 -12.24 -5.77
C PRO A 462 -33.28 -11.12 -6.82
N TYR A 463 -34.09 -10.07 -6.70
CA TYR A 463 -34.16 -8.96 -7.65
C TYR A 463 -33.44 -7.69 -7.17
N ALA A 464 -32.93 -7.69 -5.93
CA ALA A 464 -32.26 -6.54 -5.30
C ALA A 464 -33.06 -5.22 -5.42
N ASP A 465 -34.38 -5.28 -5.23
CA ASP A 465 -35.31 -4.17 -5.30
C ASP A 465 -35.10 -3.33 -6.57
N SER A 466 -34.89 -4.01 -7.70
CA SER A 466 -34.76 -3.36 -9.00
C SER A 466 -36.14 -3.04 -9.56
N ASP A 467 -36.27 -1.89 -10.21
CA ASP A 467 -37.44 -1.55 -11.01
C ASP A 467 -37.25 -1.89 -12.50
N ASP A 468 -36.05 -2.31 -12.89
CA ASP A 468 -35.69 -2.56 -14.27
C ASP A 468 -35.62 -4.08 -14.54
N PRO A 469 -36.50 -4.63 -15.41
CA PRO A 469 -36.50 -6.06 -15.74
C PRO A 469 -35.19 -6.52 -16.39
N ASP A 470 -34.49 -5.67 -17.13
CA ASP A 470 -33.21 -6.02 -17.76
C ASP A 470 -32.09 -6.14 -16.72
N GLU A 471 -32.08 -5.24 -15.73
CA GLU A 471 -31.14 -5.28 -14.61
C GLU A 471 -31.36 -6.55 -13.76
N ALA A 472 -32.61 -6.81 -13.37
CA ALA A 472 -33.01 -8.02 -12.64
C ALA A 472 -32.65 -9.30 -13.40
N ALA A 473 -32.93 -9.34 -14.71
CA ALA A 473 -32.58 -10.45 -15.58
C ALA A 473 -31.07 -10.68 -15.67
N ALA A 474 -30.27 -9.60 -15.70
CA ALA A 474 -28.81 -9.71 -15.75
C ALA A 474 -28.24 -10.34 -14.47
N PHE A 475 -28.82 -10.08 -13.30
CA PHE A 475 -28.37 -10.67 -12.03
C PHE A 475 -28.65 -12.17 -11.98
N LEU A 476 -29.87 -12.55 -12.35
CA LEU A 476 -30.29 -13.95 -12.39
C LEU A 476 -29.56 -14.73 -13.48
N ALA A 477 -29.35 -14.14 -14.66
CA ALA A 477 -28.58 -14.77 -15.74
C ALA A 477 -27.14 -15.06 -15.30
N GLU A 478 -26.52 -14.10 -14.62
CA GLU A 478 -25.19 -14.28 -14.07
C GLU A 478 -25.18 -15.42 -13.05
N ALA A 479 -26.10 -15.39 -12.08
CA ALA A 479 -26.23 -16.41 -11.05
C ALA A 479 -26.43 -17.83 -11.60
N LEU A 480 -27.35 -17.99 -12.56
CA LEU A 480 -27.82 -19.28 -13.07
C LEU A 480 -26.96 -19.84 -14.21
N ALA A 481 -26.44 -18.98 -15.09
CA ALA A 481 -25.78 -19.38 -16.32
C ALA A 481 -24.37 -18.79 -16.52
N GLY A 482 -23.84 -18.01 -15.56
CA GLY A 482 -22.53 -17.38 -15.68
C GLY A 482 -21.33 -18.35 -15.80
N ASP A 483 -21.48 -19.60 -15.38
CA ASP A 483 -20.53 -20.71 -15.56
C ASP A 483 -20.79 -21.56 -16.80
N LEU A 484 -21.92 -21.36 -17.48
CA LEU A 484 -22.34 -22.14 -18.64
C LEU A 484 -21.88 -21.46 -19.94
N GLU A 485 -20.73 -21.87 -20.46
CA GLU A 485 -20.16 -21.32 -21.70
C GLU A 485 -21.07 -21.53 -22.93
N ASN A 486 -21.81 -22.63 -22.97
CA ASN A 486 -22.72 -23.00 -24.06
C ASN A 486 -24.00 -22.15 -24.12
N VAL A 487 -24.52 -21.74 -22.96
CA VAL A 487 -25.75 -20.94 -22.84
C VAL A 487 -25.46 -19.46 -23.09
N GLY A 488 -24.37 -18.94 -22.54
CA GLY A 488 -23.95 -17.54 -22.68
C GLY A 488 -24.83 -16.55 -21.88
N ALA A 489 -24.20 -15.79 -20.98
CA ALA A 489 -24.88 -14.87 -20.05
C ALA A 489 -25.83 -13.88 -20.73
N GLN A 490 -25.47 -13.36 -21.92
CA GLN A 490 -26.33 -12.41 -22.64
C GLN A 490 -27.63 -13.04 -23.14
N ARG A 491 -27.57 -14.28 -23.64
CA ARG A 491 -28.77 -15.00 -24.13
C ARG A 491 -29.69 -15.35 -22.95
N ALA A 492 -29.10 -15.81 -21.84
CA ALA A 492 -29.84 -16.04 -20.61
C ALA A 492 -30.52 -14.77 -20.08
N ALA A 493 -29.81 -13.63 -20.06
CA ALA A 493 -30.36 -12.35 -19.63
C ALA A 493 -31.53 -11.90 -20.51
N THR A 494 -31.41 -12.00 -21.84
CA THR A 494 -32.51 -11.66 -22.75
C THR A 494 -33.73 -12.57 -22.54
N ALA A 495 -33.53 -13.88 -22.38
CA ALA A 495 -34.63 -14.82 -22.16
C ALA A 495 -35.36 -14.55 -20.83
N LEU A 496 -34.62 -14.20 -19.77
CA LEU A 496 -35.19 -13.81 -18.48
C LEU A 496 -35.91 -12.46 -18.57
N ALA A 497 -35.33 -11.45 -19.23
CA ALA A 497 -35.94 -10.13 -19.40
C ALA A 497 -37.30 -10.21 -20.13
N GLN A 498 -37.38 -11.05 -21.17
CA GLN A 498 -38.62 -11.32 -21.92
C GLN A 498 -39.72 -12.05 -21.11
N LEU A 499 -39.42 -12.51 -19.89
CA LEU A 499 -40.40 -13.04 -18.94
C LEU A 499 -40.66 -12.06 -17.79
N LEU A 500 -39.60 -11.48 -17.22
CA LEU A 500 -39.69 -10.55 -16.10
C LEU A 500 -40.41 -9.24 -16.46
N GLY A 501 -40.13 -8.67 -17.64
CA GLY A 501 -40.77 -7.45 -18.12
C GLY A 501 -42.29 -7.60 -18.25
N PRO A 502 -42.77 -8.60 -19.03
CA PRO A 502 -44.20 -8.85 -19.16
C PRO A 502 -44.88 -9.19 -17.83
N TYR A 503 -44.25 -10.00 -16.96
CA TYR A 503 -44.83 -10.34 -15.66
C TYR A 503 -44.99 -9.09 -14.77
N ARG A 504 -43.96 -8.25 -14.68
CA ARG A 504 -44.02 -7.01 -13.89
C ARG A 504 -45.03 -6.02 -14.45
N ALA A 505 -45.17 -5.91 -15.77
CA ALA A 505 -46.19 -5.06 -16.38
C ALA A 505 -47.63 -5.51 -16.06
N ALA A 506 -47.84 -6.84 -15.98
CA ALA A 506 -49.13 -7.43 -15.63
C ALA A 506 -49.45 -7.31 -14.13
N HIS A 507 -48.49 -7.61 -13.25
CA HIS A 507 -48.73 -7.80 -11.81
C HIS A 507 -48.18 -6.68 -10.91
N GLY A 508 -47.37 -5.76 -11.45
CA GLY A 508 -46.71 -4.69 -10.70
C GLY A 508 -45.50 -5.14 -9.87
N VAL A 509 -45.25 -6.45 -9.80
CA VAL A 509 -44.15 -7.08 -9.04
C VAL A 509 -43.44 -8.12 -9.91
N PHE A 510 -42.22 -8.50 -9.55
CA PHE A 510 -41.55 -9.64 -10.18
C PHE A 510 -42.12 -10.99 -9.72
N PRO A 511 -42.02 -12.05 -10.55
CA PRO A 511 -42.50 -13.38 -10.16
C PRO A 511 -41.67 -13.92 -9.00
N THR A 512 -42.24 -14.81 -8.19
CA THR A 512 -41.43 -15.62 -7.27
C THR A 512 -40.60 -16.64 -8.05
N LEU A 513 -39.51 -17.18 -7.47
CA LEU A 513 -38.66 -18.15 -8.17
C LEU A 513 -39.40 -19.40 -8.69
N PRO A 514 -40.38 -19.98 -7.96
CA PRO A 514 -41.18 -21.10 -8.47
C PRO A 514 -42.00 -20.71 -9.72
N VAL A 515 -42.65 -19.54 -9.70
CA VAL A 515 -43.43 -19.03 -10.84
C VAL A 515 -42.51 -18.74 -12.03
N LEU A 516 -41.32 -18.18 -11.78
CA LEU A 516 -40.34 -17.95 -12.83
C LEU A 516 -39.86 -19.27 -13.45
N ARG A 517 -39.66 -20.32 -12.65
CA ARG A 517 -39.33 -21.66 -13.14
C ARG A 517 -40.43 -22.20 -14.03
N GLU A 518 -41.69 -22.13 -13.61
CA GLU A 518 -42.85 -22.57 -14.42
C GLU A 518 -42.94 -21.81 -15.76
N LEU A 519 -42.67 -20.51 -15.77
CA LEU A 519 -42.64 -19.70 -16.99
C LEU A 519 -41.48 -20.07 -17.92
N LEU A 520 -40.30 -20.41 -17.39
CA LEU A 520 -39.14 -20.86 -18.16
C LEU A 520 -39.32 -22.26 -18.74
N GLU A 521 -39.87 -23.18 -17.93
CA GLU A 521 -40.32 -24.50 -18.38
C GLU A 521 -41.43 -24.35 -19.41
N GLY A 522 -42.19 -23.26 -19.32
CA GLY A 522 -43.32 -22.86 -20.16
C GLY A 522 -44.55 -23.72 -19.92
N GLU A 523 -44.87 -23.88 -18.65
CA GLU A 523 -46.10 -24.52 -18.19
C GLU A 523 -47.33 -23.82 -18.82
N PRO A 524 -48.24 -24.57 -19.47
CA PRO A 524 -49.33 -23.96 -20.24
C PRO A 524 -50.24 -23.03 -19.44
N SER A 525 -50.51 -23.34 -18.17
CA SER A 525 -51.41 -22.54 -17.33
C SER A 525 -50.79 -21.20 -16.90
N ALA A 526 -49.52 -21.18 -16.52
CA ALA A 526 -48.76 -20.00 -16.13
C ALA A 526 -48.59 -19.04 -17.32
N VAL A 527 -48.28 -19.59 -18.50
CA VAL A 527 -48.18 -18.81 -19.74
C VAL A 527 -49.56 -18.26 -20.15
N ALA A 528 -50.63 -19.06 -20.07
CA ALA A 528 -51.97 -18.61 -20.40
C ALA A 528 -52.44 -17.49 -19.46
N ALA A 529 -52.21 -17.63 -18.15
CA ALA A 529 -52.53 -16.62 -17.15
C ALA A 529 -51.79 -15.31 -17.40
N LEU A 530 -50.49 -15.37 -17.71
CA LEU A 530 -49.70 -14.18 -18.04
C LEU A 530 -50.20 -13.49 -19.32
N ARG A 531 -50.56 -14.27 -20.36
CA ARG A 531 -51.13 -13.71 -21.59
C ARG A 531 -52.47 -13.02 -21.34
N GLU A 532 -53.33 -13.63 -20.53
CA GLU A 532 -54.63 -13.08 -20.16
C GLU A 532 -54.47 -11.75 -19.42
N ALA A 533 -53.53 -11.67 -18.47
CA ALA A 533 -53.24 -10.44 -17.74
C ALA A 533 -52.66 -9.30 -18.62
N LEU A 534 -52.10 -9.63 -19.79
CA LEU A 534 -51.55 -8.67 -20.77
C LEU A 534 -52.52 -8.30 -21.90
N THR A 535 -53.81 -8.64 -21.79
CA THR A 535 -54.82 -8.38 -22.82
C THR A 535 -55.09 -6.89 -23.08
N ASP A 536 -54.81 -6.02 -22.10
CA ASP A 536 -54.90 -4.57 -22.25
C ASP A 536 -53.94 -4.03 -23.32
N ASP A 537 -54.41 -3.11 -24.17
CA ASP A 537 -53.64 -2.53 -25.26
C ASP A 537 -52.42 -1.72 -24.78
N ARG A 538 -52.43 -1.23 -23.54
CA ARG A 538 -51.24 -0.58 -22.92
C ARG A 538 -50.04 -1.52 -22.83
N HIS A 539 -50.29 -2.84 -22.82
CA HIS A 539 -49.28 -3.88 -22.71
C HIS A 539 -48.91 -4.51 -24.06
N ALA A 540 -49.32 -3.93 -25.19
CA ALA A 540 -49.09 -4.50 -26.52
C ALA A 540 -47.61 -4.74 -26.85
N GLY A 541 -46.70 -3.91 -26.33
CA GLY A 541 -45.25 -4.13 -26.43
C GLY A 541 -44.79 -5.39 -25.69
N MET A 542 -45.17 -5.51 -24.41
CA MET A 542 -44.84 -6.64 -23.54
C MET A 542 -45.43 -7.96 -24.05
N ARG A 543 -46.63 -7.93 -24.66
CA ARG A 543 -47.19 -9.11 -25.35
C ARG A 543 -46.29 -9.61 -26.47
N ARG A 544 -45.74 -8.69 -27.29
CA ARG A 544 -44.85 -9.05 -28.41
C ARG A 544 -43.54 -9.66 -27.91
N GLU A 545 -43.02 -9.18 -26.78
CA GLU A 545 -41.83 -9.75 -26.15
C GLU A 545 -42.09 -11.17 -25.64
N LEU A 546 -43.22 -11.38 -24.95
CA LEU A 546 -43.63 -12.72 -24.51
C LEU A 546 -43.84 -13.66 -25.71
N ASP A 547 -44.51 -13.20 -26.78
CA ASP A 547 -44.68 -13.96 -28.02
C ASP A 547 -43.34 -14.29 -28.71
N ALA A 548 -42.35 -13.40 -28.61
CA ALA A 548 -41.00 -13.66 -29.11
C ALA A 548 -40.31 -14.77 -28.30
N ARG A 549 -40.39 -14.72 -26.96
CA ARG A 549 -39.84 -15.77 -26.08
C ARG A 549 -40.48 -17.14 -26.34
N LEU A 550 -41.80 -17.18 -26.49
CA LEU A 550 -42.55 -18.41 -26.76
C LEU A 550 -42.18 -19.03 -28.12
N ARG A 551 -41.89 -18.22 -29.15
CA ARG A 551 -41.40 -18.70 -30.45
C ARG A 551 -39.99 -19.26 -30.40
N GLN A 552 -39.14 -18.74 -29.53
CA GLN A 552 -37.76 -19.22 -29.34
C GLN A 552 -37.71 -20.51 -28.51
N ARG A 553 -38.79 -20.82 -27.78
CA ARG A 553 -38.85 -22.01 -26.92
C ARG A 553 -38.71 -23.30 -27.73
N GLY A 554 -37.83 -24.18 -27.28
CA GLY A 554 -37.54 -25.45 -27.97
C GLY A 554 -36.70 -25.33 -29.25
N ALA A 555 -36.22 -24.12 -29.59
CA ALA A 555 -35.22 -23.94 -30.63
C ALA A 555 -33.84 -24.46 -30.18
N ALA A 556 -32.97 -24.81 -31.13
CA ALA A 556 -31.59 -25.18 -30.84
C ALA A 556 -30.85 -24.00 -30.17
N GLY A 557 -30.44 -24.18 -28.91
CA GLY A 557 -29.77 -23.14 -28.11
C GLY A 557 -30.69 -22.25 -27.26
N ASP A 558 -31.96 -22.65 -27.05
CA ASP A 558 -32.85 -22.04 -26.06
C ASP A 558 -32.27 -22.18 -24.65
N PRO A 559 -32.01 -21.09 -23.91
CA PRO A 559 -31.48 -21.15 -22.55
C PRO A 559 -32.53 -21.58 -21.50
N GLY A 560 -33.82 -21.65 -21.87
CA GLY A 560 -34.93 -21.90 -20.94
C GLY A 560 -34.82 -23.15 -20.07
N PRO A 561 -34.63 -24.36 -20.65
CA PRO A 561 -34.54 -25.59 -19.89
C PRO A 561 -33.39 -25.58 -18.87
N GLU A 562 -32.18 -25.19 -19.29
CA GLU A 562 -31.02 -25.12 -18.40
C GLU A 562 -31.21 -24.09 -17.27
N LEU A 563 -31.85 -22.94 -17.55
CA LEU A 563 -32.18 -21.94 -16.53
C LEU A 563 -33.23 -22.47 -15.54
N ALA A 564 -34.25 -23.18 -16.01
CA ALA A 564 -35.25 -23.81 -15.17
C ALA A 564 -34.63 -24.89 -14.26
N ASP A 565 -33.76 -25.74 -14.81
CA ASP A 565 -33.03 -26.76 -14.04
C ASP A 565 -32.16 -26.14 -12.94
N ARG A 566 -31.48 -25.02 -13.25
CA ARG A 566 -30.68 -24.27 -12.28
C ARG A 566 -31.56 -23.62 -11.21
N LEU A 567 -32.72 -23.06 -11.57
CA LEU A 567 -33.69 -22.51 -10.62
C LEU A 567 -34.34 -23.57 -9.74
N ALA A 568 -34.53 -24.80 -10.24
CA ALA A 568 -35.06 -25.92 -9.46
C ALA A 568 -34.19 -26.29 -8.24
N LEU A 569 -32.93 -25.85 -8.22
CA LEU A 569 -32.07 -25.97 -7.04
C LEU A 569 -32.41 -24.97 -5.94
N LEU A 570 -32.96 -23.81 -6.30
CA LEU A 570 -33.43 -22.75 -5.40
C LEU A 570 -34.93 -22.91 -5.05
N ASP A 571 -35.68 -23.68 -5.82
CA ASP A 571 -37.10 -24.04 -5.57
C ASP A 571 -37.27 -25.35 -4.77
N ARG A 572 -36.28 -25.69 -3.92
CA ARG A 572 -36.38 -26.86 -3.05
C ARG A 572 -37.27 -26.56 -1.85
N PRO A 573 -37.93 -27.56 -1.22
CA PRO A 573 -38.79 -27.33 -0.05
C PRO A 573 -38.11 -26.61 1.11
N VAL A 574 -36.80 -26.79 1.28
CA VAL A 574 -35.99 -26.08 2.29
C VAL A 574 -35.96 -24.56 2.07
N PHE A 575 -36.18 -24.10 0.83
CA PHE A 575 -36.20 -22.70 0.41
C PHE A 575 -37.62 -22.18 0.16
N ALA A 576 -38.68 -22.94 0.47
CA ALA A 576 -40.06 -22.58 0.11
C ALA A 576 -40.52 -21.24 0.73
N ALA A 577 -39.96 -20.84 1.88
CA ALA A 577 -40.25 -19.57 2.53
C ALA A 577 -39.28 -18.43 2.15
N PHE A 578 -38.34 -18.67 1.24
CA PHE A 578 -37.29 -17.72 0.83
C PHE A 578 -37.51 -17.22 -0.60
N PHE A 579 -36.72 -16.24 -0.99
CA PHE A 579 -36.74 -15.58 -2.30
C PHE A 579 -38.12 -15.01 -2.69
N GLY A 580 -38.81 -14.42 -1.72
CA GLY A 580 -40.12 -13.78 -1.91
C GLY A 580 -41.30 -14.76 -2.01
N ALA A 581 -41.09 -16.06 -1.78
CA ALA A 581 -42.16 -17.07 -1.74
C ALA A 581 -42.77 -17.28 -0.34
N GLY A 582 -42.14 -16.75 0.71
CA GLY A 582 -42.64 -16.84 2.08
C GLY A 582 -43.75 -15.86 2.43
N ASP A 583 -44.49 -16.18 3.48
CA ASP A 583 -45.43 -15.25 4.12
C ASP A 583 -44.68 -14.03 4.71
N ASP A 584 -45.40 -12.95 5.06
CA ASP A 584 -44.90 -11.71 5.71
C ASP A 584 -44.08 -11.91 7.03
N THR A 585 -43.87 -13.17 7.44
CA THR A 585 -43.06 -13.60 8.58
C THR A 585 -41.56 -13.33 8.41
N ILE A 586 -41.02 -13.42 7.19
CA ILE A 586 -39.60 -13.18 6.90
C ILE A 586 -39.46 -11.89 6.10
N ARG A 587 -38.60 -10.97 6.55
CA ARG A 587 -38.46 -9.66 5.90
C ARG A 587 -37.51 -9.75 4.70
N PRO A 588 -37.92 -9.36 3.48
CA PRO A 588 -37.03 -9.35 2.34
C PRO A 588 -35.97 -8.27 2.53
N PHE A 589 -34.70 -8.65 2.40
CA PHE A 589 -33.57 -7.75 2.38
C PHE A 589 -33.02 -7.60 0.97
N SER A 590 -32.97 -6.36 0.50
CA SER A 590 -32.36 -6.00 -0.77
C SER A 590 -30.92 -5.51 -0.58
N LEU A 591 -30.00 -6.03 -1.40
CA LEU A 591 -28.63 -5.55 -1.44
C LEU A 591 -28.51 -4.08 -1.87
N ARG A 592 -29.55 -3.50 -2.47
CA ARG A 592 -29.59 -2.06 -2.81
C ARG A 592 -29.46 -1.17 -1.58
N ALA A 593 -29.89 -1.63 -0.41
CA ALA A 593 -29.73 -0.90 0.85
C ALA A 593 -28.25 -0.59 1.19
N VAL A 594 -27.31 -1.46 0.79
CA VAL A 594 -25.86 -1.30 0.99
C VAL A 594 -25.32 -0.09 0.21
N ALA A 595 -25.95 0.26 -0.91
CA ALA A 595 -25.57 1.43 -1.70
C ALA A 595 -25.89 2.75 -0.97
N HIS A 596 -26.90 2.77 -0.12
CA HIS A 596 -27.40 4.00 0.51
C HIS A 596 -27.02 4.13 1.99
N HIS A 597 -26.82 3.00 2.67
CA HIS A 597 -26.61 2.95 4.11
C HIS A 597 -25.32 2.19 4.50
N PRO A 598 -24.60 2.62 5.54
CA PRO A 598 -23.41 1.96 6.06
C PRO A 598 -23.78 0.69 6.87
N LEU A 599 -24.27 -0.35 6.19
CA LEU A 599 -24.84 -1.54 6.83
C LEU A 599 -23.81 -2.64 7.09
N ARG A 600 -24.10 -3.47 8.10
CA ARG A 600 -23.38 -4.72 8.41
C ARG A 600 -24.30 -5.89 8.10
N VAL A 601 -24.01 -6.63 7.03
CA VAL A 601 -24.86 -7.73 6.55
C VAL A 601 -24.09 -9.04 6.61
N ARG A 602 -24.69 -10.08 7.17
CA ARG A 602 -24.19 -11.46 7.11
C ARG A 602 -25.18 -12.33 6.36
N ILE A 603 -24.70 -13.06 5.36
CA ILE A 603 -25.46 -14.03 4.59
C ILE A 603 -24.83 -15.41 4.83
N ASP A 604 -25.54 -16.24 5.58
CA ASP A 604 -25.16 -17.62 5.83
C ASP A 604 -25.76 -18.49 4.70
N LEU A 605 -24.88 -19.08 3.90
CA LEU A 605 -25.22 -20.00 2.80
C LEU A 605 -25.79 -21.31 3.36
N PRO A 606 -26.64 -22.02 2.61
CA PRO A 606 -27.31 -23.22 3.08
C PRO A 606 -26.33 -24.32 3.53
N ALA A 607 -26.77 -25.14 4.49
CA ALA A 607 -25.98 -26.19 5.10
C ALA A 607 -25.65 -27.36 4.12
N GLN A 608 -24.86 -28.32 4.61
CA GLN A 608 -24.34 -29.45 3.81
C GLN A 608 -25.44 -30.15 2.99
N GLY A 609 -25.14 -30.42 1.71
CA GLY A 609 -26.07 -31.04 0.75
C GLY A 609 -26.61 -30.11 -0.34
N HIS A 610 -26.47 -28.79 -0.16
CA HIS A 610 -26.96 -27.77 -1.12
C HIS A 610 -25.82 -26.91 -1.71
N GLU A 611 -24.66 -27.52 -1.96
CA GLU A 611 -23.46 -26.78 -2.43
C GLU A 611 -23.67 -26.05 -3.75
N GLU A 612 -24.42 -26.64 -4.69
CA GLU A 612 -24.70 -26.01 -5.98
C GLU A 612 -25.62 -24.79 -5.82
N ALA A 613 -26.63 -24.87 -4.95
CA ALA A 613 -27.47 -23.71 -4.61
C ALA A 613 -26.64 -22.62 -3.90
N ALA A 614 -25.74 -23.01 -2.99
CA ALA A 614 -24.81 -22.07 -2.34
C ALA A 614 -23.92 -21.34 -3.36
N ARG A 615 -23.41 -22.04 -4.38
CA ARG A 615 -22.64 -21.43 -5.48
C ARG A 615 -23.48 -20.42 -6.28
N GLN A 616 -24.72 -20.76 -6.61
CA GLN A 616 -25.65 -19.86 -7.32
C GLN A 616 -25.96 -18.61 -6.50
N ILE A 617 -26.24 -18.76 -5.20
CA ILE A 617 -26.51 -17.63 -4.29
C ILE A 617 -25.28 -16.73 -4.17
N THR A 618 -24.09 -17.31 -3.98
CA THR A 618 -22.84 -16.53 -3.91
C THR A 618 -22.61 -15.72 -5.19
N ARG A 619 -22.88 -16.32 -6.36
CA ARG A 619 -22.76 -15.65 -7.64
C ARG A 619 -23.83 -14.56 -7.82
N LEU A 620 -25.07 -14.81 -7.38
CA LEU A 620 -26.15 -13.83 -7.36
C LEU A 620 -25.76 -12.62 -6.52
N VAL A 621 -25.29 -12.83 -5.29
CA VAL A 621 -24.84 -11.76 -4.38
C VAL A 621 -23.70 -10.96 -5.00
N LEU A 622 -22.71 -11.62 -5.62
CA LEU A 622 -21.61 -10.95 -6.31
C LEU A 622 -22.10 -10.11 -7.51
N ALA A 623 -23.04 -10.65 -8.30
CA ALA A 623 -23.62 -9.99 -9.46
C ALA A 623 -24.43 -8.75 -9.05
N GLN A 624 -25.33 -8.92 -8.07
CA GLN A 624 -26.15 -7.86 -7.48
C GLN A 624 -25.27 -6.78 -6.86
N PHE A 625 -24.31 -7.15 -5.99
CA PHE A 625 -23.39 -6.21 -5.36
C PHE A 625 -22.65 -5.36 -6.42
N ALA A 626 -22.01 -5.99 -7.40
CA ALA A 626 -21.24 -5.23 -8.38
C ALA A 626 -22.11 -4.44 -9.39
N ALA A 627 -23.41 -4.69 -9.45
CA ALA A 627 -24.35 -3.92 -10.26
C ALA A 627 -24.93 -2.73 -9.52
N VAL A 628 -25.52 -2.98 -8.35
CA VAL A 628 -26.11 -1.99 -7.43
C VAL A 628 -25.11 -0.90 -7.11
N LEU A 629 -23.82 -1.24 -7.09
CA LEU A 629 -22.80 -0.27 -6.76
C LEU A 629 -22.46 0.72 -7.89
N ARG A 630 -22.92 0.49 -9.12
CA ARG A 630 -22.80 1.41 -10.25
C ARG A 630 -23.74 2.60 -10.00
N ASP A 631 -23.22 3.82 -10.07
CA ASP A 631 -24.00 5.08 -10.00
C ASP A 631 -24.58 5.51 -8.63
N SER A 632 -24.17 4.88 -7.55
CA SER A 632 -24.73 5.17 -6.21
C SER A 632 -24.43 6.55 -5.59
N GLY A 633 -23.51 7.36 -6.14
CA GLY A 633 -23.03 8.60 -5.49
C GLY A 633 -22.50 8.41 -4.05
N ARG A 634 -22.12 7.18 -3.68
CA ARG A 634 -21.75 6.78 -2.31
C ARG A 634 -20.65 7.62 -1.70
N ARG A 635 -20.76 7.80 -0.39
CA ARG A 635 -19.77 8.49 0.44
C ARG A 635 -19.06 7.57 1.45
N HIS A 636 -19.48 6.31 1.52
CA HIS A 636 -18.87 5.24 2.32
C HIS A 636 -18.24 4.17 1.41
N PHE A 637 -17.28 3.45 1.96
CA PHE A 637 -16.65 2.30 1.31
C PHE A 637 -17.56 1.07 1.37
N ALA A 638 -17.76 0.35 0.26
CA ALA A 638 -18.55 -0.88 0.26
C ALA A 638 -17.66 -2.11 0.01
N CYS A 639 -17.78 -3.14 0.85
CA CYS A 639 -16.99 -4.36 0.69
C CYS A 639 -17.85 -5.63 0.74
N LEU A 640 -17.68 -6.48 -0.27
CA LEU A 640 -18.23 -7.84 -0.28
C LEU A 640 -17.13 -8.82 0.10
N VAL A 641 -17.38 -9.64 1.12
CA VAL A 641 -16.45 -10.63 1.61
C VAL A 641 -17.04 -12.01 1.37
N LEU A 642 -16.42 -12.80 0.50
CA LEU A 642 -16.80 -14.18 0.22
C LEU A 642 -15.78 -15.11 0.89
N ASP A 643 -16.20 -15.79 1.97
CA ASP A 643 -15.36 -16.77 2.69
C ASP A 643 -15.08 -18.03 1.84
N ASP A 644 -15.99 -18.34 0.91
CA ASP A 644 -15.81 -19.35 -0.13
C ASP A 644 -16.36 -18.82 -1.47
N ALA A 645 -15.46 -18.52 -2.39
CA ALA A 645 -15.78 -18.02 -3.73
C ALA A 645 -15.73 -19.11 -4.81
N THR A 646 -15.61 -20.39 -4.43
CA THR A 646 -15.60 -21.51 -5.37
C THR A 646 -16.84 -21.47 -6.26
N GLY A 647 -16.66 -21.47 -7.58
CA GLY A 647 -17.75 -21.41 -8.57
C GLY A 647 -18.48 -20.06 -8.69
N ALA A 648 -18.05 -19.01 -7.98
CA ALA A 648 -18.63 -17.67 -8.08
C ALA A 648 -17.96 -16.78 -9.14
N VAL A 649 -16.74 -17.12 -9.57
CA VAL A 649 -15.96 -16.31 -10.51
C VAL A 649 -16.30 -16.68 -11.95
N THR A 650 -16.68 -15.68 -12.73
CA THR A 650 -17.09 -15.78 -14.14
C THR A 650 -16.40 -14.67 -14.95
N THR A 651 -16.53 -14.71 -16.28
CA THR A 651 -16.00 -13.67 -17.17
C THR A 651 -16.56 -12.29 -16.83
N GLU A 652 -17.86 -12.18 -16.57
CA GLU A 652 -18.51 -10.91 -16.25
C GLU A 652 -18.20 -10.46 -14.82
N SER A 653 -18.09 -11.38 -13.86
CA SER A 653 -17.74 -11.01 -12.48
C SER A 653 -16.33 -10.40 -12.41
N VAL A 654 -15.35 -10.94 -13.15
CA VAL A 654 -13.99 -10.37 -13.25
C VAL A 654 -14.01 -8.95 -13.84
N ARG A 655 -14.76 -8.74 -14.93
CA ARG A 655 -14.93 -7.39 -15.54
C ARG A 655 -15.57 -6.41 -14.57
N ARG A 656 -16.52 -6.88 -13.76
CA ARG A 656 -17.20 -6.08 -12.73
C ARG A 656 -16.27 -5.73 -11.58
N ILE A 657 -15.48 -6.68 -11.09
CA ILE A 657 -14.49 -6.48 -10.02
C ILE A 657 -13.47 -5.38 -10.42
N GLN A 658 -13.00 -5.39 -11.66
CA GLN A 658 -12.08 -4.35 -12.19
C GLN A 658 -12.64 -2.93 -12.06
N ARG A 659 -13.96 -2.75 -12.14
CA ARG A 659 -14.62 -1.44 -12.07
C ARG A 659 -14.89 -0.99 -10.63
N LEU A 660 -14.79 -1.86 -9.63
CA LEU A 660 -15.12 -1.51 -8.24
C LEU A 660 -14.13 -0.50 -7.64
N ARG A 661 -12.87 -0.52 -8.09
CA ARG A 661 -11.83 0.41 -7.62
C ARG A 661 -12.24 1.87 -7.82
N SER A 662 -12.85 2.22 -8.94
CA SER A 662 -13.31 3.59 -9.20
C SER A 662 -14.62 3.94 -8.48
N GLN A 663 -15.29 2.96 -7.89
CA GLN A 663 -16.58 3.09 -7.21
C GLN A 663 -16.45 3.10 -5.68
N ASN A 664 -15.24 3.26 -5.15
CA ASN A 664 -14.93 3.16 -3.72
C ASN A 664 -15.49 1.86 -3.11
N ALA A 665 -15.27 0.74 -3.81
CA ALA A 665 -15.74 -0.57 -3.40
C ALA A 665 -14.69 -1.64 -3.68
N GLY A 666 -14.80 -2.79 -3.00
CA GLY A 666 -13.88 -3.89 -3.20
C GLY A 666 -14.47 -5.24 -2.80
N VAL A 667 -13.85 -6.33 -3.28
CA VAL A 667 -14.25 -7.69 -2.96
C VAL A 667 -13.10 -8.44 -2.32
N VAL A 668 -13.39 -9.22 -1.29
CA VAL A 668 -12.47 -10.23 -0.74
C VAL A 668 -12.95 -11.60 -1.19
N LEU A 669 -12.13 -12.29 -1.98
CA LEU A 669 -12.42 -13.62 -2.51
C LEU A 669 -11.50 -14.63 -1.83
N ALA A 670 -12.06 -15.53 -1.03
CA ALA A 670 -11.33 -16.69 -0.53
C ALA A 670 -11.59 -17.93 -1.40
N LEU A 671 -10.52 -18.57 -1.84
CA LEU A 671 -10.55 -19.80 -2.64
C LEU A 671 -9.74 -20.90 -1.96
N ARG A 672 -10.09 -22.16 -2.24
CA ARG A 672 -9.34 -23.33 -1.77
C ARG A 672 -8.13 -23.58 -2.66
N SER A 673 -8.33 -23.47 -3.97
CA SER A 673 -7.30 -23.54 -5.00
C SER A 673 -7.67 -22.63 -6.17
N MET A 674 -6.70 -22.25 -7.00
CA MET A 674 -7.00 -21.59 -8.27
C MET A 674 -7.66 -22.55 -9.27
N ALA A 675 -7.55 -23.87 -9.05
CA ALA A 675 -8.26 -24.88 -9.83
C ALA A 675 -9.80 -24.77 -9.72
N ASP A 676 -10.31 -24.08 -8.70
CA ASP A 676 -11.74 -23.80 -8.52
C ASP A 676 -12.27 -22.72 -9.50
N VAL A 677 -11.38 -22.09 -10.25
CA VAL A 677 -11.68 -21.07 -11.26
C VAL A 677 -11.30 -21.61 -12.63
N PRO A 678 -12.12 -21.38 -13.69
CA PRO A 678 -11.76 -21.76 -15.06
C PRO A 678 -10.38 -21.24 -15.48
N ASP A 679 -9.58 -22.07 -16.15
CA ASP A 679 -8.20 -21.75 -16.55
C ASP A 679 -8.10 -20.48 -17.40
N SER A 680 -9.11 -20.20 -18.22
CA SER A 680 -9.21 -18.99 -19.05
C SER A 680 -9.30 -17.70 -18.24
N LEU A 681 -9.76 -17.78 -16.99
CA LEU A 681 -9.98 -16.64 -16.10
C LEU A 681 -8.85 -16.40 -15.10
N HIS A 682 -7.86 -17.30 -14.99
CA HIS A 682 -6.76 -17.14 -14.02
C HIS A 682 -6.01 -15.81 -14.23
N GLY A 683 -5.53 -15.56 -15.45
CA GLY A 683 -4.83 -14.32 -15.80
C GLY A 683 -5.70 -13.06 -15.59
N PRO A 684 -6.91 -13.00 -16.17
CA PRO A 684 -7.86 -11.90 -15.94
C PRO A 684 -8.17 -11.63 -14.46
N LEU A 685 -8.36 -12.67 -13.65
CA LEU A 685 -8.63 -12.55 -12.22
C LEU A 685 -7.44 -11.92 -11.48
N TYR A 686 -6.22 -12.38 -11.74
CA TYR A 686 -5.03 -11.76 -11.14
C TYR A 686 -4.87 -10.30 -11.56
N GLY A 687 -5.21 -9.94 -12.80
CA GLY A 687 -5.23 -8.56 -13.26
C GLY A 687 -6.34 -7.71 -12.66
N ALA A 688 -7.45 -8.33 -12.23
CA ALA A 688 -8.59 -7.63 -11.64
C ALA A 688 -8.41 -7.25 -10.18
N VAL A 689 -7.57 -7.97 -9.44
CA VAL A 689 -7.29 -7.74 -8.01
C VAL A 689 -5.91 -7.11 -7.80
N GLY A 690 -5.84 -6.10 -6.94
CA GLY A 690 -4.60 -5.43 -6.56
C GLY A 690 -3.90 -6.08 -5.36
N CYS A 691 -4.64 -6.79 -4.50
CA CYS A 691 -4.13 -7.49 -3.34
C CYS A 691 -4.22 -9.01 -3.53
N ARG A 692 -3.13 -9.73 -3.20
CA ARG A 692 -3.00 -11.17 -3.43
C ARG A 692 -2.34 -11.84 -2.23
N MET A 693 -2.91 -12.94 -1.79
CA MET A 693 -2.47 -13.67 -0.62
C MET A 693 -2.45 -15.18 -0.90
N ALA A 694 -1.30 -15.81 -0.72
CA ALA A 694 -1.14 -17.26 -0.78
C ALA A 694 -0.81 -17.80 0.63
N LEU A 695 -1.68 -18.64 1.19
CA LEU A 695 -1.43 -19.26 2.49
C LEU A 695 -0.48 -20.46 2.37
N SER A 696 0.06 -20.88 3.51
CA SER A 696 0.82 -22.12 3.63
C SER A 696 0.03 -23.32 3.11
N GLY A 697 0.67 -24.19 2.33
CA GLY A 697 0.09 -25.44 1.82
C GLY A 697 -0.60 -25.33 0.47
N VAL A 698 -0.41 -24.22 -0.27
CA VAL A 698 -0.82 -24.15 -1.69
C VAL A 698 -0.09 -25.20 -2.51
N THR A 699 -0.72 -25.66 -3.59
CA THR A 699 -0.08 -26.62 -4.50
C THR A 699 1.03 -25.95 -5.31
N THR A 700 1.95 -26.73 -5.88
CA THR A 700 2.96 -26.19 -6.82
C THR A 700 2.32 -25.57 -8.06
N TRP A 701 1.17 -26.09 -8.50
CA TRP A 701 0.39 -25.51 -9.60
C TRP A 701 -0.12 -24.11 -9.23
N ASP A 702 -0.79 -23.98 -8.09
CA ASP A 702 -1.25 -22.67 -7.57
C ASP A 702 -0.06 -21.71 -7.39
N GLY A 703 1.04 -22.21 -6.81
CA GLY A 703 2.29 -21.47 -6.60
C GLY A 703 2.88 -20.93 -7.90
N SER A 704 2.85 -21.71 -8.99
CA SER A 704 3.35 -21.25 -10.30
C SER A 704 2.57 -20.05 -10.86
N ARG A 705 1.26 -20.00 -10.60
CA ARG A 705 0.40 -18.90 -11.04
C ARG A 705 0.66 -17.63 -10.22
N PHE A 706 0.88 -17.77 -8.92
CA PHE A 706 1.30 -16.65 -8.06
C PHE A 706 2.69 -16.14 -8.41
N ALA A 707 3.66 -17.03 -8.65
CA ALA A 707 5.01 -16.66 -9.08
C ALA A 707 4.98 -15.84 -10.37
N ALA A 708 4.22 -16.30 -11.38
CA ALA A 708 4.00 -15.56 -12.62
C ALA A 708 3.34 -14.19 -12.40
N ALA A 709 2.33 -14.11 -11.52
CA ALA A 709 1.61 -12.86 -11.24
C ALA A 709 2.43 -11.82 -10.45
N TRP A 710 3.34 -12.26 -9.59
CA TRP A 710 4.25 -11.37 -8.84
C TRP A 710 5.51 -10.99 -9.62
N GLY A 711 5.82 -11.75 -10.66
CA GLY A 711 6.93 -11.49 -11.56
C GLY A 711 8.30 -11.70 -10.93
N THR A 712 9.30 -11.15 -11.60
CA THR A 712 10.72 -11.33 -11.31
C THR A 712 11.32 -10.08 -10.67
N GLU A 713 12.42 -10.27 -9.97
CA GLU A 713 13.24 -9.23 -9.37
C GLU A 713 14.71 -9.45 -9.73
N TRP A 714 15.42 -8.36 -10.00
CA TRP A 714 16.86 -8.38 -10.25
C TRP A 714 17.59 -8.55 -8.93
N VAL A 715 18.07 -9.77 -8.66
CA VAL A 715 18.84 -10.08 -7.45
C VAL A 715 20.33 -10.10 -7.81
N GLU A 716 21.13 -9.32 -7.07
CA GLU A 716 22.59 -9.38 -7.15
C GLU A 716 23.08 -10.69 -6.54
N THR A 717 23.37 -11.67 -7.38
CA THR A 717 23.97 -12.93 -6.95
C THR A 717 25.48 -12.74 -6.89
N ARG A 718 26.03 -12.88 -5.69
CA ARG A 718 27.48 -12.82 -5.44
C ARG A 718 28.08 -14.19 -5.69
N ASP A 719 28.58 -14.44 -6.89
CA ASP A 719 29.38 -15.64 -7.17
C ASP A 719 30.81 -15.40 -6.69
N VAL A 720 31.20 -16.11 -5.62
CA VAL A 720 32.57 -16.08 -5.09
C VAL A 720 33.36 -17.20 -5.76
N ALA A 721 33.99 -16.88 -6.90
CA ALA A 721 34.91 -17.79 -7.54
C ALA A 721 36.29 -17.65 -6.88
N GLN A 722 36.74 -18.66 -6.13
CA GLN A 722 38.11 -18.72 -5.62
C GLN A 722 39.06 -19.17 -6.74
N HIS A 723 39.69 -18.23 -7.43
CA HIS A 723 40.79 -18.54 -8.36
C HIS A 723 42.13 -18.37 -7.64
N THR A 724 42.88 -19.46 -7.51
CA THR A 724 44.29 -19.40 -7.09
C THR A 724 45.13 -18.86 -8.25
N VAL A 725 45.49 -17.58 -8.20
CA VAL A 725 46.35 -16.96 -9.21
C VAL A 725 47.80 -17.44 -9.03
N PHE A 726 48.24 -18.35 -9.90
CA PHE A 726 49.67 -18.52 -10.17
C PHE A 726 50.13 -17.33 -11.03
N ALA A 727 50.74 -16.33 -10.40
CA ALA A 727 51.29 -15.17 -11.09
C ALA A 727 52.69 -15.49 -11.64
N ASP A 728 52.80 -15.65 -12.95
CA ASP A 728 54.04 -15.97 -13.66
C ASP A 728 54.74 -14.72 -14.24
N GLN A 729 54.80 -13.62 -13.45
CA GLN A 729 55.55 -12.42 -13.83
C GLN A 729 56.46 -11.92 -12.68
N PRO A 730 57.76 -11.68 -12.95
CA PRO A 730 58.76 -11.44 -11.92
C PRO A 730 58.62 -10.08 -11.21
N MET A 731 58.07 -9.05 -11.86
CA MET A 731 57.99 -7.70 -11.30
C MET A 731 56.89 -7.54 -10.23
N THR A 732 55.76 -8.23 -10.38
CA THR A 732 54.65 -8.24 -9.41
C THR A 732 55.01 -8.99 -8.13
N ARG A 733 55.91 -9.99 -8.22
CA ARG A 733 56.40 -10.75 -7.05
C ARG A 733 57.15 -9.87 -6.05
N ALA A 734 57.91 -8.89 -6.52
CA ALA A 734 58.67 -7.97 -5.66
C ALA A 734 57.75 -7.00 -4.89
N ILE A 735 56.73 -6.46 -5.57
CA ILE A 735 55.76 -5.53 -4.95
C ILE A 735 54.87 -6.28 -3.95
N HIS A 736 54.48 -7.53 -4.26
CA HIS A 736 53.72 -8.37 -3.34
C HIS A 736 54.56 -8.87 -2.15
N ALA A 737 55.85 -9.14 -2.33
CA ALA A 737 56.75 -9.51 -1.23
C ALA A 737 56.97 -8.35 -0.25
N LEU A 738 57.17 -7.13 -0.76
CA LEU A 738 57.37 -5.93 0.06
C LEU A 738 56.10 -5.56 0.85
N ARG A 739 54.91 -5.70 0.25
CA ARG A 739 53.63 -5.44 0.94
C ARG A 739 53.27 -6.55 1.94
N LYS A 740 53.59 -7.82 1.65
CA LYS A 740 53.34 -8.96 2.55
C LYS A 740 54.16 -8.90 3.84
N LEU A 741 55.37 -8.34 3.78
CA LEU A 741 56.22 -8.10 4.95
C LEU A 741 55.66 -7.03 5.91
N VAL A 742 54.77 -6.15 5.44
CA VAL A 742 54.24 -5.03 6.23
C VAL A 742 52.89 -5.35 6.87
N THR A 743 52.05 -6.21 6.28
CA THR A 743 50.65 -6.38 6.73
C THR A 743 50.25 -7.77 7.23
N GLY A 744 51.15 -8.76 7.23
CA GLY A 744 50.98 -10.02 7.99
C GLY A 744 49.76 -10.92 7.64
N LYS A 745 49.02 -10.65 6.57
CA LYS A 745 47.90 -11.51 6.10
C LYS A 745 48.12 -11.95 4.65
N ALA A 746 48.05 -13.26 4.41
CA ALA A 746 48.07 -13.84 3.07
C ALA A 746 46.73 -13.55 2.38
N VAL A 747 46.78 -12.97 1.18
CA VAL A 747 45.62 -12.58 0.39
C VAL A 747 45.21 -13.75 -0.49
N THR A 748 44.11 -14.42 -0.15
CA THR A 748 43.25 -15.04 -1.16
C THR A 748 42.44 -13.91 -1.79
N THR A 749 42.72 -13.55 -3.04
CA THR A 749 41.85 -12.64 -3.81
C THR A 749 40.54 -13.37 -4.08
N GLU A 750 39.51 -13.10 -3.27
CA GLU A 750 38.13 -13.41 -3.63
C GLU A 750 37.77 -12.57 -4.86
N ALA A 751 37.70 -13.20 -6.04
CA ALA A 751 37.09 -12.58 -7.19
C ALA A 751 35.58 -12.63 -6.97
N VAL A 752 35.06 -11.54 -6.43
CA VAL A 752 33.63 -11.36 -6.21
C VAL A 752 33.02 -10.88 -7.51
N THR A 753 32.49 -11.80 -8.29
CA THR A 753 31.66 -11.44 -9.45
C THR A 753 30.23 -11.26 -8.97
N VAL A 754 29.80 -10.00 -8.89
CA VAL A 754 28.40 -9.66 -8.67
C VAL A 754 27.70 -9.79 -10.03
N ARG A 755 26.84 -10.80 -10.17
CA ARG A 755 26.00 -11.00 -11.35
C ARG A 755 24.57 -10.63 -11.00
N GLN A 756 23.98 -9.67 -11.70
CA GLN A 756 22.55 -9.43 -11.61
C GLN A 756 21.82 -10.55 -12.35
N VAL A 757 21.03 -11.33 -11.62
CA VAL A 757 20.20 -12.40 -12.18
C VAL A 757 18.76 -12.07 -11.87
N GLU A 758 17.94 -12.09 -12.91
CA GLU A 758 16.49 -12.00 -12.79
C GLU A 758 15.96 -13.31 -12.18
N ARG A 759 15.40 -13.23 -10.97
CA ARG A 759 14.81 -14.37 -10.25
C ARG A 759 13.37 -14.06 -9.88
N GLU A 760 12.51 -15.08 -9.90
CA GLU A 760 11.16 -14.97 -9.36
C GLU A 760 11.23 -14.49 -7.90
N ARG A 761 10.37 -13.55 -7.52
CA ARG A 761 10.33 -13.05 -6.12
C ARG A 761 10.02 -14.18 -5.13
N TRP A 762 9.21 -15.14 -5.58
CA TRP A 762 8.88 -16.38 -4.91
C TRP A 762 8.71 -17.47 -5.97
N SER A 763 9.44 -18.58 -5.85
CA SER A 763 9.25 -19.69 -6.77
C SER A 763 8.02 -20.53 -6.39
N ALA A 764 7.47 -21.25 -7.37
CA ALA A 764 6.35 -22.17 -7.15
C ALA A 764 6.63 -23.19 -6.02
N SER A 765 7.84 -23.75 -5.99
CA SER A 765 8.27 -24.71 -4.96
C SER A 765 8.42 -24.06 -3.58
N GLU A 766 8.90 -22.82 -3.52
CA GLU A 766 8.99 -22.07 -2.25
C GLU A 766 7.61 -21.76 -1.69
N LEU A 767 6.62 -21.44 -2.52
CA LEU A 767 5.26 -21.20 -2.08
C LEU A 767 4.58 -22.48 -1.57
N ALA A 768 4.82 -23.61 -2.26
CA ALA A 768 4.23 -24.89 -1.89
C ALA A 768 4.86 -25.51 -0.63
N HIS A 769 6.18 -25.40 -0.46
CA HIS A 769 6.94 -26.13 0.56
C HIS A 769 7.73 -25.24 1.54
N GLY A 770 8.02 -24.00 1.17
CA GLY A 770 8.83 -23.08 1.96
C GLY A 770 8.03 -22.18 2.92
N VAL A 771 6.72 -22.03 2.71
CA VAL A 771 5.85 -21.20 3.58
C VAL A 771 5.47 -21.98 4.85
N PRO A 772 5.89 -21.54 6.05
CA PRO A 772 5.60 -22.27 7.28
C PRO A 772 4.09 -22.28 7.60
N PRO A 773 3.58 -23.32 8.29
CA PRO A 773 2.19 -23.36 8.71
C PRO A 773 1.75 -22.11 9.46
N GLY A 774 0.57 -21.59 9.09
CA GLY A 774 0.03 -20.38 9.71
C GLY A 774 0.70 -19.08 9.27
N HIS A 775 1.53 -19.13 8.23
CA HIS A 775 2.01 -17.96 7.50
C HIS A 775 1.34 -17.86 6.14
N ALA A 776 1.48 -16.70 5.52
CA ALA A 776 1.06 -16.46 4.15
C ALA A 776 2.03 -15.49 3.47
N VAL A 777 2.13 -15.58 2.14
CA VAL A 777 2.79 -14.56 1.33
C VAL A 777 1.73 -13.57 0.87
N LEU A 778 1.90 -12.31 1.25
CA LEU A 778 0.95 -11.23 1.01
C LEU A 778 1.60 -10.14 0.17
N SER A 779 0.91 -9.73 -0.88
CA SER A 779 1.23 -8.57 -1.70
C SER A 779 0.02 -7.63 -1.73
N LEU A 780 0.26 -6.35 -1.54
CA LEU A 780 -0.80 -5.34 -1.42
C LEU A 780 -0.57 -4.21 -2.39
N THR A 781 -1.65 -3.72 -2.97
CA THR A 781 -1.64 -2.48 -3.75
C THR A 781 -2.76 -1.60 -3.21
N ASP A 782 -2.46 -0.36 -2.89
CA ASP A 782 -3.48 0.57 -2.44
C ASP A 782 -4.23 1.22 -3.61
N VAL A 783 -5.29 1.95 -3.30
CA VAL A 783 -6.05 2.72 -4.29
C VAL A 783 -5.25 3.85 -4.95
N THR A 784 -4.15 4.32 -4.34
CA THR A 784 -3.28 5.37 -4.90
C THR A 784 -2.26 4.84 -5.89
N GLY A 785 -2.03 3.52 -5.89
CA GLY A 785 -1.04 2.84 -6.74
C GLY A 785 0.29 2.54 -6.03
N GLU A 786 0.42 2.87 -4.74
CA GLU A 786 1.53 2.36 -3.93
C GLU A 786 1.41 0.84 -3.74
N HIS A 787 2.55 0.17 -3.69
CA HIS A 787 2.62 -1.29 -3.69
C HIS A 787 3.56 -1.81 -2.60
N ALA A 788 3.09 -2.85 -1.89
CA ALA A 788 3.89 -3.69 -1.02
C ALA A 788 4.24 -4.99 -1.77
N PRO A 789 5.55 -5.30 -1.91
CA PRO A 789 5.99 -6.51 -2.60
C PRO A 789 5.46 -7.78 -1.90
N PRO A 790 5.49 -8.95 -2.55
CA PRO A 790 5.10 -10.21 -1.93
C PRO A 790 6.04 -10.56 -0.77
N LEU A 791 5.53 -10.41 0.46
CA LEU A 791 6.28 -10.61 1.69
C LEU A 791 5.61 -11.65 2.58
N LEU A 792 6.41 -12.34 3.39
CA LEU A 792 5.91 -13.35 4.33
C LEU A 792 5.28 -12.67 5.55
N VAL A 793 4.07 -13.09 5.92
CA VAL A 793 3.30 -12.64 7.09
C VAL A 793 3.08 -13.84 8.02
N ASP A 794 3.34 -13.65 9.30
CA ASP A 794 2.92 -14.56 10.37
C ASP A 794 1.50 -14.21 10.83
N LEU A 795 0.56 -15.14 10.66
CA LEU A 795 -0.87 -14.97 10.98
C LEU A 795 -1.26 -15.66 12.30
N ARG A 796 -0.30 -16.00 13.16
CA ARG A 796 -0.57 -16.69 14.44
C ARG A 796 -0.93 -15.75 15.59
N GLU A 797 -0.79 -14.44 15.40
CA GLU A 797 -1.04 -13.41 16.40
C GLU A 797 -2.51 -13.02 16.57
#